data_AF-A0AAV7HNQ8-F1
#
_entry.id   AF-A0AAV7HNQ8-F1
#
_cell.length_a   1.000
_cell.length_b   1.000
_cell.length_c   1.000
_cell.angle_alpha   90.00
_cell.angle_beta   90.00
_cell.angle_gamma   90.00
#
_symmetry.space_group_name_H-M   'P 1'
#
loop_
_entity.id
_entity.type
_entity.pdbx_description
1 polymer ?
#
loop_
_entity_poly.entity_id
_entity_poly.type
_entity_poly.pdbx_seq_one_letter_code
_entity_poly.pdbx_strand_id
1 'polypeptide(L)'
;MTPQLPVSRLIKKRKKKTPGKPIVAVINSSPLFLSLLILPDPELFFDLQISSFNALHFVHFSVTVVATPLSSREVLEFSQMAKPRSFSSNQESSPMSVKSKDWDNLSRWSEYLNHEEPFASSSTSWKHAVSEAHPNSGNFQKSLQMEWVVQLSKVAEGLLCKMYRLNQILDKPDLASHTFSESFWKAGVFPNLPRICVLLSKKFPEHPNKLQLERVDKLGLDHLNDNAEVYIQNLEPWITLLLDLMAFREQALRLILDLSSTVITLLPHQNSLILHAFMDLFCSFVRIPRKMIIQVYDLLYTITKGGRDCEFYHRLVQFVDSFDPPVKGLQEDLNFVSPRIGEVLEAVGPIIFLSTDTKKLRNEGFLSPFHPRYPDILTNSAHPMRAQDLANVTTYREWVLLGYLVCPDELLRVTSIDIAMVVLKENLIITLFRDEYVLLHEEYLLHVLPKVLESKKMAKYGRAKQKEADLEYNVAKQVEKMISEVHDLAIISCDGIHRERRILLKQEIGRMVLFFADQPSLLAPNIQMVFSALALAQCEVIWFFQHVGVASSKSKAARVPIDIDAADPTVGFLLDGMDKLCSLVRKYVAAIKGYALSYLSSSAGRIRFLLGTPGMVALDLDSTLKGLFQQVVHCLENIPKPQGENISAVTCDLSVSVFN
;
A
#
# COMPACT_ATOMS: atom_id res chain seq x y z
N MET A 1 46.58 22.96 45.70
CA MET A 1 46.92 24.38 45.55
C MET A 1 46.36 24.87 44.23
N THR A 2 45.39 25.76 44.33
CA THR A 2 44.74 26.55 43.28
C THR A 2 45.64 27.67 42.76
N PRO A 3 45.25 28.32 41.66
CA PRO A 3 44.98 29.76 41.71
C PRO A 3 43.57 30.05 41.14
N GLN A 4 42.60 30.50 41.96
CA GLN A 4 42.27 31.88 42.37
C GLN A 4 41.58 32.75 41.28
N LEU A 5 40.31 33.06 41.60
CA LEU A 5 39.29 33.96 41.01
C LEU A 5 39.62 35.48 41.18
N PRO A 6 38.84 36.41 40.59
CA PRO A 6 37.64 37.01 41.25
C PRO A 6 36.46 37.22 40.26
N VAL A 7 35.16 37.00 40.51
CA VAL A 7 34.16 37.46 41.51
C VAL A 7 33.75 38.95 41.46
N SER A 8 32.42 39.15 41.32
CA SER A 8 31.54 40.32 41.61
C SER A 8 31.30 41.35 40.49
N ARG A 9 30.06 41.75 40.15
CA ARG A 9 28.98 42.25 41.04
C ARG A 9 27.54 41.82 40.68
N LEU A 10 26.80 41.47 41.73
CA LEU A 10 25.34 41.44 41.85
C LEU A 10 24.73 42.86 41.84
N ILE A 11 23.45 43.01 41.47
CA ILE A 11 22.37 43.43 42.40
C ILE A 11 20.97 42.98 41.92
N LYS A 12 20.29 42.35 42.87
CA LYS A 12 18.91 41.87 43.01
C LYS A 12 17.77 42.67 42.32
N LYS A 13 16.74 41.94 41.84
CA LYS A 13 15.33 42.23 42.17
C LYS A 13 14.36 41.03 41.97
N ARG A 14 13.74 40.64 43.09
CA ARG A 14 12.40 40.02 43.32
C ARG A 14 11.98 38.77 42.50
N LYS A 15 12.06 37.59 43.14
CA LYS A 15 11.27 36.39 42.80
C LYS A 15 9.79 36.60 43.17
N LYS A 16 8.91 36.59 42.18
CA LYS A 16 7.49 36.21 42.32
C LYS A 16 7.39 34.70 42.13
N LYS A 17 6.75 34.00 43.07
CA LYS A 17 6.36 32.59 42.94
C LYS A 17 5.37 32.45 41.77
N THR A 18 5.69 31.62 40.79
CA THR A 18 4.74 31.01 39.85
C THR A 18 4.73 29.50 40.11
N PRO A 19 3.57 28.83 40.03
CA PRO A 19 3.45 27.41 40.33
C PRO A 19 4.16 26.57 39.27
N GLY A 20 4.74 25.45 39.69
CA GLY A 20 5.56 24.57 38.87
C GLY A 20 4.82 24.06 37.63
N LYS A 21 5.51 24.09 36.49
CA LYS A 21 5.13 23.30 35.31
C LYS A 21 5.23 21.81 35.66
N PRO A 22 4.27 20.97 35.28
CA PRO A 22 4.42 19.54 35.44
C PRO A 22 5.55 19.07 34.52
N ILE A 23 6.48 18.32 35.09
CA ILE A 23 7.44 17.51 34.36
C ILE A 23 6.61 16.45 33.63
N VAL A 24 6.50 16.56 32.31
CA VAL A 24 5.89 15.52 31.47
C VAL A 24 6.87 14.36 31.44
N ALA A 25 6.58 13.33 32.23
CA ALA A 25 7.21 12.03 32.07
C ALA A 25 6.71 11.45 30.73
N VAL A 26 7.57 11.47 29.72
CA VAL A 26 7.35 10.76 28.46
C VAL A 26 7.53 9.27 28.77
N ILE A 27 6.42 8.57 28.99
CA ILE A 27 6.41 7.10 29.03
C ILE A 27 6.40 6.63 27.58
N ASN A 28 7.51 6.06 27.13
CA ASN A 28 7.62 5.36 25.85
C ASN A 28 6.72 4.12 25.88
N SER A 29 5.48 4.26 25.43
CA SER A 29 4.63 3.13 25.01
C SER A 29 4.67 3.07 23.48
N SER A 30 5.33 2.05 22.93
CA SER A 30 5.46 1.81 21.49
C SER A 30 4.10 1.78 20.77
N PRO A 31 4.00 2.16 19.50
CA PRO A 31 2.71 2.39 18.82
C PRO A 31 1.97 1.10 18.41
N LEU A 32 2.53 -0.07 18.75
CA LEU A 32 1.97 -1.40 18.48
C LEU A 32 0.81 -1.80 19.39
N PHE A 33 0.54 -1.05 20.47
CA PHE A 33 -0.34 -1.53 21.54
C PHE A 33 -1.84 -1.63 21.17
N LEU A 34 -2.28 -1.09 20.03
CA LEU A 34 -3.69 -1.12 19.61
C LEU A 34 -4.03 -2.14 18.52
N SER A 35 -3.03 -2.75 17.87
CA SER A 35 -3.23 -3.78 16.82
C SER A 35 -3.58 -5.17 17.35
N LEU A 36 -3.70 -5.32 18.68
CA LEU A 36 -3.69 -6.60 19.39
C LEU A 36 -5.04 -6.99 20.00
N LEU A 37 -6.10 -6.26 19.66
CA LEU A 37 -7.30 -6.20 20.49
C LEU A 37 -8.63 -6.45 19.78
N ILE A 38 -8.57 -6.86 18.52
CA ILE A 38 -9.77 -7.23 17.77
C ILE A 38 -9.41 -8.50 17.03
N LEU A 39 -9.61 -9.67 17.67
CA LEU A 39 -9.94 -10.95 17.04
C LEU A 39 -10.11 -12.01 18.15
N PRO A 40 -11.13 -12.89 18.09
CA PRO A 40 -11.39 -13.87 19.13
C PRO A 40 -10.56 -15.15 19.01
N ASP A 41 -9.65 -15.23 18.03
CA ASP A 41 -8.91 -16.46 17.72
C ASP A 41 -7.39 -16.24 17.62
N PRO A 42 -6.57 -16.84 18.51
CA PRO A 42 -5.11 -16.69 18.50
C PRO A 42 -4.40 -17.43 17.35
N GLU A 43 -5.11 -18.25 16.56
CA GLU A 43 -4.59 -18.80 15.29
C GLU A 43 -4.58 -17.74 14.17
N LEU A 44 -5.62 -16.90 14.08
CA LEU A 44 -5.72 -15.83 13.08
C LEU A 44 -4.65 -14.73 13.23
N PHE A 45 -4.11 -14.48 14.43
CA PHE A 45 -3.13 -13.41 14.65
C PHE A 45 -1.74 -13.73 14.08
N PHE A 46 -1.32 -14.99 14.15
CA PHE A 46 -0.07 -15.41 13.50
C PHE A 46 -0.23 -15.40 11.98
N ASP A 47 -1.40 -15.80 11.49
CA ASP A 47 -1.76 -15.65 10.09
C ASP A 47 -1.97 -14.18 9.69
N LEU A 48 -2.23 -13.23 10.60
CA LEU A 48 -2.37 -11.80 10.29
C LEU A 48 -1.06 -11.03 10.33
N GLN A 49 -0.09 -11.35 11.18
CA GLN A 49 1.26 -10.79 11.02
C GLN A 49 1.97 -11.42 9.83
N ILE A 50 1.73 -12.71 9.57
CA ILE A 50 2.22 -13.40 8.37
C ILE A 50 1.41 -12.98 7.14
N SER A 51 0.12 -12.64 7.21
CA SER A 51 -0.68 -12.13 6.09
C SER A 51 -0.59 -10.63 5.90
N SER A 52 -0.25 -9.83 6.90
CA SER A 52 0.23 -8.45 6.68
C SER A 52 1.59 -8.48 5.98
N PHE A 53 2.38 -9.53 6.21
CA PHE A 53 3.60 -9.85 5.46
C PHE A 53 3.31 -10.56 4.10
N ASN A 54 2.19 -11.27 3.92
CA ASN A 54 1.87 -12.01 2.68
C ASN A 54 0.94 -11.25 1.73
N ALA A 55 0.13 -10.30 2.24
CA ALA A 55 -0.71 -9.38 1.46
C ALA A 55 0.12 -8.25 0.84
N LEU A 56 1.30 -7.97 1.40
CA LEU A 56 2.39 -7.33 0.66
C LEU A 56 3.25 -8.42 -0.01
N HIS A 57 2.82 -8.83 -1.20
CA HIS A 57 3.62 -9.61 -2.17
C HIS A 57 4.14 -10.99 -1.68
N PHE A 58 3.25 -11.95 -1.47
CA PHE A 58 3.57 -13.37 -1.74
C PHE A 58 2.43 -14.09 -2.47
N VAL A 59 2.50 -14.08 -3.81
CA VAL A 59 1.99 -15.18 -4.63
C VAL A 59 3.16 -15.67 -5.47
N HIS A 60 3.66 -16.85 -5.08
CA HIS A 60 4.66 -17.72 -5.72
C HIS A 60 6.14 -17.30 -5.76
N PHE A 61 6.89 -17.79 -4.77
CA PHE A 61 8.20 -18.40 -5.02
C PHE A 61 8.09 -19.90 -4.70
N SER A 62 7.77 -20.70 -5.72
CA SER A 62 8.06 -22.14 -5.70
C SER A 62 9.13 -22.35 -6.77
N VAL A 63 10.36 -22.61 -6.33
CA VAL A 63 11.46 -23.00 -7.21
C VAL A 63 11.08 -24.31 -7.88
N THR A 64 10.63 -24.27 -9.13
CA THR A 64 10.59 -25.44 -10.00
C THR A 64 11.76 -25.32 -10.97
N VAL A 65 12.79 -26.11 -10.71
CA VAL A 65 13.89 -26.34 -11.64
C VAL A 65 13.31 -26.95 -12.93
N VAL A 66 13.69 -26.36 -14.06
CA VAL A 66 13.51 -26.78 -15.45
C VAL A 66 13.08 -28.24 -15.67
N ALA A 67 11.90 -28.44 -16.26
CA ALA A 67 11.62 -29.58 -17.14
C ALA A 67 10.57 -29.18 -18.21
N THR A 68 10.84 -29.60 -19.45
CA THR A 68 10.15 -29.34 -20.73
C THR A 68 8.76 -30.03 -20.85
N PRO A 69 7.96 -29.77 -21.91
CA PRO A 69 6.51 -29.59 -21.82
C PRO A 69 5.70 -30.88 -21.96
N LEU A 70 4.51 -30.91 -21.34
CA LEU A 70 3.46 -31.89 -21.60
C LEU A 70 2.14 -31.22 -21.96
N SER A 71 1.35 -31.97 -22.71
CA SER A 71 0.40 -31.56 -23.74
C SER A 71 -0.97 -31.06 -23.28
N SER A 72 -1.55 -30.22 -24.13
CA SER A 72 -2.95 -29.80 -24.25
C SER A 72 -3.98 -30.89 -23.91
N ARG A 73 -4.71 -30.78 -22.79
CA ARG A 73 -6.07 -31.38 -22.66
C ARG A 73 -6.98 -30.95 -21.49
N GLU A 74 -6.62 -29.99 -20.62
CA GLU A 74 -7.43 -29.68 -19.42
C GLU A 74 -8.16 -28.32 -19.46
N VAL A 75 -8.60 -27.87 -20.65
CA VAL A 75 -9.27 -26.55 -20.82
C VAL A 75 -10.81 -26.65 -20.88
N LEU A 76 -11.41 -27.82 -20.65
CA LEU A 76 -12.84 -28.05 -21.00
C LEU A 76 -13.83 -28.34 -19.86
N GLU A 77 -13.45 -28.25 -18.58
CA GLU A 77 -14.38 -28.61 -17.48
C GLU A 77 -14.89 -27.48 -16.59
N PHE A 78 -14.53 -26.20 -16.81
CA PHE A 78 -15.07 -25.09 -16.00
C PHE A 78 -16.30 -24.39 -16.59
N SER A 79 -16.91 -24.93 -17.65
CA SER A 79 -18.12 -24.37 -18.26
C SER A 79 -19.34 -25.23 -17.98
N GLN A 80 -19.82 -25.24 -16.73
CA GLN A 80 -21.20 -25.60 -16.38
C GLN A 80 -21.43 -25.39 -14.88
N MET A 81 -21.99 -24.23 -14.51
CA MET A 81 -23.03 -24.07 -13.47
C MET A 81 -23.22 -22.59 -13.11
N ALA A 82 -24.17 -21.93 -13.77
CA ALA A 82 -24.95 -20.83 -13.19
C ALA A 82 -26.24 -20.68 -14.03
N LYS A 83 -27.41 -20.89 -13.40
CA LYS A 83 -28.72 -20.65 -14.02
C LYS A 83 -29.01 -19.13 -14.05
N PRO A 84 -29.61 -18.57 -15.12
CA PRO A 84 -29.96 -17.17 -15.17
C PRO A 84 -31.18 -16.86 -14.28
N ARG A 85 -31.12 -15.78 -13.49
CA ARG A 85 -32.30 -15.22 -12.79
C ARG A 85 -33.11 -14.35 -13.76
N SER A 86 -34.42 -14.56 -13.78
CA SER A 86 -35.39 -13.79 -14.54
C SER A 86 -35.63 -12.40 -13.93
N PHE A 87 -35.52 -11.35 -14.73
CA PHE A 87 -35.96 -9.98 -14.39
C PHE A 87 -37.48 -9.84 -14.59
N SER A 88 -38.20 -9.33 -13.59
CA SER A 88 -39.58 -8.83 -13.76
C SER A 88 -39.65 -7.33 -13.48
N SER A 89 -40.36 -6.62 -14.36
CA SER A 89 -40.53 -5.17 -14.43
C SER A 89 -41.62 -4.61 -13.49
N ASN A 90 -41.43 -3.32 -13.14
CA ASN A 90 -42.38 -2.29 -12.69
C ASN A 90 -42.70 -2.15 -11.18
N GLN A 91 -42.26 -1.03 -10.58
CA GLN A 91 -43.16 0.01 -10.06
C GLN A 91 -42.43 1.30 -9.64
N GLU A 92 -43.21 2.38 -9.59
CA GLU A 92 -42.88 3.81 -9.67
C GLU A 92 -42.21 4.45 -8.44
N SER A 93 -41.64 5.63 -8.73
CA SER A 93 -40.99 6.66 -7.92
C SER A 93 -41.42 6.86 -6.45
N SER A 94 -40.43 6.91 -5.55
CA SER A 94 -40.43 7.75 -4.33
C SER A 94 -38.98 8.04 -3.88
N PRO A 95 -38.70 9.15 -3.14
CA PRO A 95 -37.34 9.64 -2.94
C PRO A 95 -36.61 8.78 -1.89
N MET A 96 -35.61 8.00 -2.32
CA MET A 96 -34.88 7.10 -1.43
C MET A 96 -33.89 7.83 -0.52
N SER A 97 -33.96 7.47 0.76
CA SER A 97 -33.01 7.85 1.79
C SER A 97 -31.61 7.31 1.51
N VAL A 98 -30.59 8.08 1.88
CA VAL A 98 -29.15 7.82 1.68
C VAL A 98 -28.68 6.46 2.22
N LYS A 99 -29.45 5.79 3.09
CA LYS A 99 -29.09 4.47 3.66
C LYS A 99 -29.28 3.28 2.71
N SER A 100 -30.05 3.37 1.63
CA SER A 100 -30.28 2.21 0.75
C SER A 100 -29.15 1.98 -0.26
N LYS A 101 -28.39 3.03 -0.60
CA LYS A 101 -27.39 2.99 -1.68
C LYS A 101 -26.10 2.24 -1.29
N ASP A 102 -25.79 2.18 0.00
CA ASP A 102 -24.59 1.50 0.51
C ASP A 102 -24.74 -0.02 0.51
N TRP A 103 -25.96 -0.53 0.72
CA TRP A 103 -26.27 -1.97 0.69
C TRP A 103 -26.23 -2.57 -0.72
N ASP A 104 -26.67 -1.82 -1.73
CA ASP A 104 -26.61 -2.27 -3.14
C ASP A 104 -25.17 -2.44 -3.62
N ASN A 105 -24.24 -1.58 -3.17
CA ASN A 105 -22.82 -1.67 -3.56
C ASN A 105 -22.09 -2.85 -2.90
N LEU A 106 -22.44 -3.21 -1.67
CA LEU A 106 -21.81 -4.36 -1.00
C LEU A 106 -22.24 -5.70 -1.65
N SER A 107 -23.48 -5.77 -2.14
CA SER A 107 -23.97 -6.93 -2.90
C SER A 107 -23.17 -7.15 -4.19
N ARG A 108 -22.73 -6.05 -4.84
CA ARG A 108 -21.96 -6.05 -6.09
C ARG A 108 -20.56 -6.63 -5.92
N TRP A 109 -19.90 -6.38 -4.78
CA TRP A 109 -18.51 -6.82 -4.55
C TRP A 109 -18.40 -8.10 -3.73
N SER A 110 -19.51 -8.79 -3.50
CA SER A 110 -19.52 -10.08 -2.80
C SER A 110 -18.52 -11.09 -3.39
N GLU A 111 -18.28 -11.07 -4.71
CA GLU A 111 -17.29 -11.93 -5.38
C GLU A 111 -15.82 -11.62 -5.05
N TYR A 112 -15.51 -10.40 -4.60
CA TYR A 112 -14.15 -10.00 -4.22
C TYR A 112 -13.88 -10.16 -2.72
N LEU A 113 -14.95 -10.30 -1.94
CA LEU A 113 -14.89 -10.46 -0.50
C LEU A 113 -14.98 -11.95 -0.19
N ASN A 114 -13.84 -12.60 0.06
CA ASN A 114 -13.79 -14.02 0.42
C ASN A 114 -14.78 -14.32 1.56
N HIS A 115 -15.68 -15.29 1.35
CA HIS A 115 -16.63 -15.76 2.36
C HIS A 115 -16.01 -16.71 3.42
N GLU A 116 -14.72 -17.06 3.29
CA GLU A 116 -14.05 -18.04 4.16
C GLU A 116 -13.09 -17.45 5.22
N GLU A 117 -13.09 -16.13 5.44
CA GLU A 117 -12.61 -15.59 6.70
C GLU A 117 -13.82 -15.30 7.58
N PRO A 118 -13.91 -15.84 8.82
CA PRO A 118 -14.98 -15.47 9.71
C PRO A 118 -14.84 -13.99 10.03
N PHE A 119 -15.63 -13.17 9.34
CA PHE A 119 -16.03 -11.89 9.89
C PHE A 119 -16.57 -12.18 11.28
N ALA A 120 -15.91 -11.64 12.30
CA ALA A 120 -16.50 -11.47 13.62
C ALA A 120 -17.69 -10.51 13.48
N SER A 121 -18.75 -11.01 12.88
CA SER A 121 -20.11 -10.52 12.95
C SER A 121 -20.55 -10.70 14.40
N SER A 122 -20.05 -9.83 15.28
CA SER A 122 -20.64 -9.63 16.59
C SER A 122 -21.97 -8.89 16.39
N SER A 123 -22.95 -9.48 15.71
CA SER A 123 -24.29 -8.90 15.56
C SER A 123 -25.42 -9.83 16.01
N THR A 124 -25.14 -11.05 16.48
CA THR A 124 -26.18 -12.00 16.94
C THR A 124 -26.32 -12.16 18.46
N SER A 125 -25.73 -11.30 19.29
CA SER A 125 -25.98 -11.31 20.75
C SER A 125 -26.17 -9.93 21.39
N TRP A 126 -26.79 -8.97 20.69
CA TRP A 126 -27.03 -7.61 21.21
C TRP A 126 -28.46 -7.35 21.73
N LYS A 127 -29.29 -8.38 21.95
CA LYS A 127 -30.70 -8.16 22.31
C LYS A 127 -31.07 -8.18 23.79
N HIS A 128 -30.13 -8.41 24.71
CA HIS A 128 -30.48 -8.37 26.13
C HIS A 128 -29.42 -7.65 26.97
N ALA A 129 -29.52 -6.33 27.02
CA ALA A 129 -29.51 -5.52 28.24
C ALA A 129 -29.21 -4.04 27.88
N VAL A 130 -29.82 -3.15 28.66
CA VAL A 130 -29.65 -1.69 28.70
C VAL A 130 -30.66 -0.90 27.86
N SER A 131 -31.59 -0.34 28.61
CA SER A 131 -32.65 0.60 28.26
C SER A 131 -32.10 1.98 27.88
N GLU A 132 -32.78 2.61 26.92
CA GLU A 132 -32.94 4.04 26.67
C GLU A 132 -31.76 5.00 26.98
N ALA A 133 -30.96 5.27 25.94
CA ALA A 133 -30.41 6.61 25.68
C ALA A 133 -30.04 6.72 24.19
N HIS A 134 -30.58 7.72 23.49
CA HIS A 134 -30.22 8.04 22.11
C HIS A 134 -28.71 8.38 21.99
N PRO A 135 -27.94 7.76 21.07
CA PRO A 135 -26.55 8.15 20.83
C PRO A 135 -26.43 9.18 19.69
N ASN A 136 -25.56 10.17 19.91
CA ASN A 136 -25.13 11.15 18.90
C ASN A 136 -24.52 10.47 17.67
N SER A 137 -24.94 10.91 16.48
CA SER A 137 -24.66 10.28 15.17
C SER A 137 -23.22 10.43 14.65
N GLY A 138 -22.39 11.30 15.24
CA GLY A 138 -21.08 11.67 14.68
C GLY A 138 -19.94 10.66 14.91
N ASN A 139 -19.96 9.90 16.02
CA ASN A 139 -18.84 9.00 16.37
C ASN A 139 -18.99 7.59 15.81
N PHE A 140 -20.23 7.10 15.60
CA PHE A 140 -20.47 5.81 14.95
C PHE A 140 -19.97 5.81 13.49
N GLN A 141 -20.02 6.94 12.78
CA GLN A 141 -19.59 7.01 11.38
C GLN A 141 -18.08 6.81 11.18
N LYS A 142 -17.23 7.14 12.16
CA LYS A 142 -15.76 7.03 12.02
C LYS A 142 -15.24 5.59 12.18
N SER A 143 -15.85 4.77 13.03
CA SER A 143 -15.51 3.34 13.11
C SER A 143 -15.91 2.60 11.82
N LEU A 144 -17.03 3.00 11.22
CA LEU A 144 -17.49 2.53 9.91
C LEU A 144 -16.49 2.88 8.79
N GLN A 145 -15.90 4.07 8.79
CA GLN A 145 -14.95 4.48 7.74
C GLN A 145 -13.73 3.55 7.63
N MET A 146 -13.14 3.13 8.75
CA MET A 146 -11.95 2.25 8.70
C MET A 146 -12.30 0.82 8.25
N GLU A 147 -13.48 0.31 8.61
CA GLU A 147 -13.97 -0.97 8.09
C GLU A 147 -14.12 -0.93 6.58
N TRP A 148 -14.68 0.17 6.05
CA TRP A 148 -14.76 0.39 4.60
C TRP A 148 -13.40 0.50 3.93
N VAL A 149 -12.38 1.07 4.60
CA VAL A 149 -11.01 1.09 4.05
C VAL A 149 -10.51 -0.34 3.85
N VAL A 150 -10.63 -1.19 4.87
CA VAL A 150 -10.17 -2.58 4.81
C VAL A 150 -10.92 -3.36 3.73
N GLN A 151 -12.25 -3.20 3.65
CA GLN A 151 -13.06 -3.86 2.63
C GLN A 151 -12.68 -3.40 1.22
N LEU A 152 -12.54 -2.09 1.00
CA LEU A 152 -12.17 -1.54 -0.29
C LEU A 152 -10.75 -1.93 -0.71
N SER A 153 -9.80 -2.05 0.23
CA SER A 153 -8.46 -2.55 -0.08
C SER A 153 -8.50 -4.00 -0.59
N LYS A 154 -9.30 -4.88 0.02
CA LYS A 154 -9.52 -6.25 -0.48
C LYS A 154 -10.17 -6.27 -1.86
N VAL A 155 -11.18 -5.42 -2.08
CA VAL A 155 -11.84 -5.25 -3.38
C VAL A 155 -10.82 -4.80 -4.43
N ALA A 156 -9.96 -3.83 -4.11
CA ALA A 156 -8.95 -3.32 -5.02
C ALA A 156 -7.96 -4.40 -5.44
N GLU A 157 -7.51 -5.25 -4.52
CA GLU A 157 -6.62 -6.38 -4.84
C GLU A 157 -7.29 -7.37 -5.80
N GLY A 158 -8.55 -7.73 -5.54
CA GLY A 158 -9.32 -8.61 -6.43
C GLY A 158 -9.53 -8.01 -7.83
N LEU A 159 -9.78 -6.70 -7.89
CA LEU A 159 -9.91 -5.97 -9.15
C LEU A 159 -8.59 -5.91 -9.93
N LEU A 160 -7.47 -5.62 -9.25
CA LEU A 160 -6.13 -5.64 -9.85
C LEU A 160 -5.75 -7.04 -10.34
N CYS A 161 -6.14 -8.09 -9.62
CA CYS A 161 -5.93 -9.48 -10.05
C CYS A 161 -6.70 -9.82 -11.34
N LYS A 162 -7.99 -9.45 -11.42
CA LYS A 162 -8.79 -9.63 -12.65
C LYS A 162 -8.21 -8.80 -13.81
N MET A 163 -7.79 -7.55 -13.56
CA MET A 163 -7.14 -6.69 -14.55
C MET A 163 -5.79 -7.25 -15.04
N TYR A 164 -4.98 -7.78 -14.13
CA TYR A 164 -3.74 -8.45 -14.46
C TYR A 164 -3.99 -9.66 -15.36
N ARG A 165 -4.97 -10.50 -15.01
CA ARG A 165 -5.34 -11.66 -15.82
C ARG A 165 -5.81 -11.26 -17.21
N LEU A 166 -6.60 -10.20 -17.32
CA LEU A 166 -7.00 -9.63 -18.59
C LEU A 166 -5.79 -9.21 -19.43
N ASN A 167 -4.83 -8.51 -18.83
CA ASN A 167 -3.62 -8.07 -19.54
C ASN A 167 -2.78 -9.23 -20.06
N GLN A 168 -2.70 -10.32 -19.29
CA GLN A 168 -2.03 -11.55 -19.68
C GLN A 168 -2.75 -12.25 -20.85
N ILE A 169 -4.09 -12.28 -20.83
CA ILE A 169 -4.91 -12.85 -21.91
C ILE A 169 -4.73 -12.02 -23.19
N LEU A 170 -4.71 -10.70 -23.07
CA LEU A 170 -4.64 -9.78 -24.21
C LEU A 170 -3.22 -9.51 -24.73
N ASP A 171 -2.17 -10.00 -24.06
CA ASP A 171 -0.79 -9.80 -24.51
C ASP A 171 -0.41 -8.32 -24.74
N LYS A 172 -0.87 -7.45 -23.82
CA LYS A 172 -0.52 -6.01 -23.72
C LYS A 172 -0.48 -5.27 -25.08
N PRO A 173 -1.64 -5.07 -25.74
CA PRO A 173 -1.66 -4.40 -27.03
C PRO A 173 -1.16 -2.95 -26.91
N ASP A 174 -0.36 -2.50 -27.87
CA ASP A 174 0.06 -1.10 -27.94
C ASP A 174 -1.09 -0.26 -28.50
N LEU A 175 -1.89 0.28 -27.57
CA LEU A 175 -3.06 1.10 -27.85
C LEU A 175 -2.72 2.41 -28.54
N ALA A 176 -1.49 2.94 -28.37
CA ALA A 176 -1.07 4.20 -28.98
C ALA A 176 -0.72 4.04 -30.46
N SER A 177 -0.15 2.89 -30.84
CA SER A 177 0.11 2.56 -32.25
C SER A 177 -1.06 1.83 -32.92
N HIS A 178 -2.09 1.45 -32.16
CA HIS A 178 -3.20 0.59 -32.60
C HIS A 178 -2.70 -0.70 -33.25
N THR A 179 -1.64 -1.28 -32.68
CA THR A 179 -1.08 -2.57 -33.12
C THR A 179 -1.44 -3.67 -32.14
N PHE A 180 -1.86 -4.82 -32.68
CA PHE A 180 -2.37 -5.96 -31.91
C PHE A 180 -1.61 -7.22 -32.32
N SER A 181 -1.15 -8.00 -31.35
CA SER A 181 -0.41 -9.25 -31.59
C SER A 181 -1.33 -10.36 -32.09
N GLU A 182 -0.75 -11.42 -32.66
CA GLU A 182 -1.53 -12.60 -33.07
C GLU A 182 -2.14 -13.33 -31.85
N SER A 183 -1.44 -13.31 -30.72
CA SER A 183 -1.88 -13.78 -29.41
C SER A 183 -3.13 -13.06 -28.94
N PHE A 184 -3.18 -11.72 -29.06
CA PHE A 184 -4.36 -10.92 -28.74
C PHE A 184 -5.62 -11.41 -29.46
N TRP A 185 -5.52 -11.70 -30.76
CA TRP A 185 -6.66 -12.19 -31.54
C TRP A 185 -7.02 -13.64 -31.23
N LYS A 186 -6.01 -14.49 -31.00
CA LYS A 186 -6.20 -15.91 -30.60
C LYS A 186 -6.88 -16.05 -29.23
N ALA A 187 -6.78 -15.04 -28.37
CA ALA A 187 -7.42 -15.04 -27.05
C ALA A 187 -8.95 -15.10 -27.10
N GLY A 188 -9.57 -14.74 -28.24
CA GLY A 188 -11.02 -14.87 -28.45
C GLY A 188 -11.89 -13.89 -27.64
N VAL A 189 -11.28 -12.95 -26.91
CA VAL A 189 -11.98 -11.89 -26.17
C VAL A 189 -12.59 -10.87 -27.13
N PHE A 190 -11.83 -10.50 -28.17
CA PHE A 190 -12.27 -9.59 -29.22
C PHE A 190 -12.57 -10.36 -30.51
N PRO A 191 -13.54 -9.91 -31.33
CA PRO A 191 -13.71 -10.46 -32.67
C PRO A 191 -12.43 -10.25 -33.47
N ASN A 192 -11.95 -11.30 -34.16
CA ASN A 192 -10.76 -11.22 -35.02
C ASN A 192 -11.08 -10.49 -36.33
N LEU A 193 -11.39 -9.20 -36.22
CA LEU A 193 -11.71 -8.29 -37.31
C LEU A 193 -10.82 -7.05 -37.20
N PRO A 194 -9.50 -7.17 -37.47
CA PRO A 194 -8.52 -6.14 -37.13
C PRO A 194 -8.83 -4.77 -37.74
N ARG A 195 -9.36 -4.71 -38.97
CA ARG A 195 -9.70 -3.44 -39.64
C ARG A 195 -10.82 -2.69 -38.93
N ILE A 196 -11.87 -3.40 -38.53
CA ILE A 196 -13.00 -2.84 -37.77
C ILE A 196 -12.53 -2.43 -36.38
N CYS A 197 -11.85 -3.31 -35.65
CA CYS A 197 -11.38 -3.03 -34.29
C CYS A 197 -10.38 -1.86 -34.22
N VAL A 198 -9.47 -1.73 -35.19
CA VAL A 198 -8.56 -0.58 -35.29
C VAL A 198 -9.32 0.72 -35.53
N LEU A 199 -10.33 0.71 -36.42
CA LEU A 199 -11.15 1.90 -36.66
C LEU A 199 -11.93 2.31 -35.41
N LEU A 200 -12.55 1.35 -34.73
CA LEU A 200 -13.24 1.57 -33.46
C LEU A 200 -12.31 2.19 -32.42
N SER A 201 -11.11 1.63 -32.26
CA SER A 201 -10.12 2.15 -31.31
C SER A 201 -9.67 3.57 -31.64
N LYS A 202 -9.51 3.91 -32.93
CA LYS A 202 -9.12 5.26 -33.39
C LYS A 202 -10.24 6.29 -33.26
N LYS A 203 -11.48 5.86 -33.38
CA LYS A 203 -12.66 6.73 -33.43
C LYS A 203 -13.41 6.81 -32.11
N PHE A 204 -12.98 6.09 -31.09
CA PHE A 204 -13.56 6.18 -29.75
C PHE A 204 -13.60 7.64 -29.26
N PRO A 205 -14.72 8.13 -28.68
CA PRO A 205 -15.97 7.42 -28.35
C PRO A 205 -17.11 7.62 -29.37
N GLU A 206 -16.80 7.85 -30.66
CA GLU A 206 -17.83 8.04 -31.69
C GLU A 206 -18.77 6.82 -31.78
N HIS A 207 -20.08 7.09 -31.77
CA HIS A 207 -21.12 6.06 -31.81
C HIS A 207 -21.00 5.17 -33.08
N PRO A 208 -21.16 3.84 -32.99
CA PRO A 208 -21.10 2.89 -34.10
C PRO A 208 -21.83 3.31 -35.38
N ASN A 209 -23.07 3.78 -35.27
CA ASN A 209 -23.89 4.24 -36.41
C ASN A 209 -23.27 5.40 -37.22
N LYS A 210 -22.32 6.15 -36.66
CA LYS A 210 -21.59 7.22 -37.35
C LYS A 210 -20.34 6.70 -38.06
N LEU A 211 -19.89 5.50 -37.69
CA LEU A 211 -18.75 4.82 -38.26
C LEU A 211 -19.25 4.06 -39.49
N GLN A 212 -18.78 4.43 -40.68
CA GLN A 212 -19.18 3.80 -41.94
C GLN A 212 -18.53 2.41 -42.08
N LEU A 213 -18.81 1.49 -41.15
CA LEU A 213 -18.15 0.19 -40.99
C LEU A 213 -18.28 -0.69 -42.24
N GLU A 214 -19.42 -0.60 -42.94
CA GLU A 214 -19.65 -1.30 -44.22
C GLU A 214 -18.62 -0.95 -45.30
N ARG A 215 -18.09 0.28 -45.29
CA ARG A 215 -17.06 0.72 -46.25
C ARG A 215 -15.67 0.21 -45.90
N VAL A 216 -15.48 -0.26 -44.67
CA VAL A 216 -14.18 -0.67 -44.12
C VAL A 216 -13.97 -2.16 -44.31
N ASP A 217 -14.97 -2.95 -43.93
CA ASP A 217 -14.96 -4.41 -44.10
C ASP A 217 -16.39 -4.96 -44.04
N LYS A 218 -17.06 -5.02 -45.20
CA LYS A 218 -18.44 -5.50 -45.30
C LYS A 218 -18.58 -6.96 -44.86
N LEU A 219 -17.70 -7.85 -45.35
CA LEU A 219 -17.73 -9.27 -45.01
C LEU A 219 -17.46 -9.50 -43.51
N GLY A 220 -16.52 -8.74 -42.95
CA GLY A 220 -16.26 -8.75 -41.51
C GLY A 220 -17.44 -8.26 -40.68
N LEU A 221 -18.15 -7.22 -41.13
CA LEU A 221 -19.34 -6.70 -40.46
C LEU A 221 -20.52 -7.68 -40.52
N ASP A 222 -20.73 -8.34 -41.66
CA ASP A 222 -21.76 -9.38 -41.81
C ASP A 222 -21.48 -10.55 -40.84
N HIS A 223 -20.22 -11.01 -40.78
CA HIS A 223 -19.79 -12.02 -39.79
C HIS A 223 -19.98 -11.56 -38.34
N LEU A 224 -19.71 -10.28 -38.04
CA LEU A 224 -19.91 -9.70 -36.71
C LEU A 224 -21.39 -9.73 -36.32
N ASN A 225 -22.29 -9.40 -37.26
CA ASN A 225 -23.73 -9.42 -37.04
C ASN A 225 -24.24 -10.84 -36.76
N ASP A 226 -23.77 -11.83 -37.53
CA ASP A 226 -24.17 -13.23 -37.38
C ASP A 226 -23.73 -13.85 -36.03
N ASN A 227 -22.65 -13.34 -35.44
CA ASN A 227 -22.04 -13.87 -34.21
C ASN A 227 -22.11 -12.91 -33.01
N ALA A 228 -22.89 -11.83 -33.10
CA ALA A 228 -22.85 -10.73 -32.14
C ALA A 228 -23.16 -11.18 -30.70
N GLU A 229 -24.13 -12.10 -30.52
CA GLU A 229 -24.50 -12.61 -29.19
C GLU A 229 -23.35 -13.35 -28.49
N VAL A 230 -22.58 -14.14 -29.23
CA VAL A 230 -21.42 -14.88 -28.70
C VAL A 230 -20.34 -13.91 -28.24
N TYR A 231 -20.06 -12.88 -29.04
CA TYR A 231 -19.07 -11.87 -28.67
C TYR A 231 -19.51 -11.03 -27.46
N ILE A 232 -20.80 -10.73 -27.31
CA ILE A 232 -21.31 -10.07 -26.10
C ILE A 232 -21.09 -10.94 -24.88
N GLN A 233 -21.46 -12.23 -24.93
CA GLN A 233 -21.27 -13.15 -23.80
C GLN A 233 -19.80 -13.23 -23.38
N ASN A 234 -18.87 -13.19 -24.34
CA ASN A 234 -17.44 -13.20 -24.06
C ASN A 234 -16.91 -11.87 -23.46
N LEU A 235 -17.51 -10.73 -23.81
CA LEU A 235 -17.10 -9.41 -23.33
C LEU A 235 -17.78 -8.98 -22.03
N GLU A 236 -18.94 -9.54 -21.72
CA GLU A 236 -19.76 -9.19 -20.55
C GLU A 236 -19.01 -9.28 -19.21
N PRO A 237 -18.17 -10.30 -18.93
CA PRO A 237 -17.36 -10.34 -17.70
C PRO A 237 -16.38 -9.17 -17.60
N TRP A 238 -15.81 -8.74 -18.72
CA TRP A 238 -14.84 -7.64 -18.77
C TRP A 238 -15.49 -6.27 -18.65
N ILE A 239 -16.72 -6.12 -19.13
CA ILE A 239 -17.53 -4.91 -18.92
C ILE A 239 -18.00 -4.82 -17.48
N THR A 240 -18.40 -5.95 -16.88
CA THR A 240 -18.71 -6.01 -15.45
C THR A 240 -17.50 -5.59 -14.61
N LEU A 241 -16.30 -6.06 -14.95
CA LEU A 241 -15.05 -5.61 -14.33
C LEU A 241 -14.86 -4.09 -14.44
N LEU A 242 -15.07 -3.48 -15.61
CA LEU A 242 -14.94 -2.03 -15.77
C LEU A 242 -15.98 -1.24 -14.96
N LEU A 243 -17.21 -1.75 -14.87
CA LEU A 243 -18.25 -1.18 -14.01
C LEU A 243 -17.87 -1.29 -12.52
N ASP A 244 -17.25 -2.40 -12.11
CA ASP A 244 -16.75 -2.60 -10.75
C ASP A 244 -15.60 -1.63 -10.42
N LEU A 245 -14.68 -1.42 -11.36
CA LEU A 245 -13.59 -0.45 -11.23
C LEU A 245 -14.13 0.98 -11.10
N MET A 246 -15.13 1.36 -11.90
CA MET A 246 -15.78 2.66 -11.81
C MET A 246 -16.47 2.85 -10.45
N ALA A 247 -17.21 1.85 -9.98
CA ALA A 247 -17.85 1.89 -8.66
C ALA A 247 -16.80 1.96 -7.53
N PHE A 248 -15.72 1.19 -7.65
CA PHE A 248 -14.63 1.19 -6.68
C PHE A 248 -13.99 2.57 -6.60
N ARG A 249 -13.67 3.18 -7.75
CA ARG A 249 -13.11 4.53 -7.81
C ARG A 249 -13.98 5.53 -7.06
N GLU A 250 -15.28 5.56 -7.34
CA GLU A 250 -16.19 6.52 -6.72
C GLU A 250 -16.21 6.39 -5.19
N GLN A 251 -16.27 5.16 -4.68
CA GLN A 251 -16.31 4.91 -3.24
C GLN A 251 -14.95 5.11 -2.55
N ALA A 252 -13.87 4.63 -3.17
CA ALA A 252 -12.52 4.81 -2.66
C ALA A 252 -12.13 6.29 -2.62
N LEU A 253 -12.40 7.06 -3.69
CA LEU A 253 -12.12 8.49 -3.72
C LEU A 253 -12.89 9.24 -2.63
N ARG A 254 -14.19 8.92 -2.45
CA ARG A 254 -15.00 9.50 -1.38
C ARG A 254 -14.38 9.24 0.00
N LEU A 255 -13.96 8.00 0.26
CA LEU A 255 -13.37 7.63 1.54
C LEU A 255 -12.00 8.26 1.76
N ILE A 256 -11.16 8.31 0.72
CA ILE A 256 -9.86 8.99 0.75
C ILE A 256 -10.05 10.48 1.06
N LEU A 257 -11.01 11.14 0.42
CA LEU A 257 -11.34 12.55 0.68
C LEU A 257 -11.78 12.75 2.14
N ASP A 258 -12.72 11.93 2.62
CA ASP A 258 -13.21 12.00 4.00
C ASP A 258 -12.06 11.83 5.01
N LEU A 259 -11.19 10.82 4.83
CA LEU A 259 -10.05 10.59 5.71
C LEU A 259 -9.00 11.70 5.64
N SER A 260 -8.73 12.22 4.44
CA SER A 260 -7.74 13.29 4.23
C SER A 260 -8.13 14.60 4.93
N SER A 261 -9.44 14.87 5.00
CA SER A 261 -10.03 16.05 5.64
C SER A 261 -10.00 16.03 7.17
N THR A 262 -9.63 14.89 7.77
CA THR A 262 -9.56 14.79 9.24
C THR A 262 -8.49 15.73 9.80
N VAL A 263 -8.65 16.21 11.04
CA VAL A 263 -7.66 17.11 11.69
C VAL A 263 -6.46 16.33 12.25
N ILE A 264 -6.54 15.00 12.30
CA ILE A 264 -5.51 14.15 12.89
C ILE A 264 -4.27 14.17 11.99
N THR A 265 -3.10 14.45 12.56
CA THR A 265 -1.83 14.29 11.85
C THR A 265 -1.50 12.80 11.74
N LEU A 266 -1.24 12.32 10.52
CA LEU A 266 -0.84 10.93 10.29
C LEU A 266 0.69 10.82 10.42
N LEU A 267 1.14 10.06 11.42
CA LEU A 267 2.55 9.89 11.77
C LEU A 267 2.86 8.40 11.97
N PRO A 268 3.95 7.88 11.38
CA PRO A 268 4.32 6.46 11.46
C PRO A 268 4.40 5.91 12.88
N HIS A 269 4.83 6.73 13.85
CA HIS A 269 5.00 6.32 15.24
C HIS A 269 3.80 6.66 16.16
N GLN A 270 2.70 7.21 15.64
CA GLN A 270 1.54 7.54 16.49
C GLN A 270 0.30 6.78 16.10
N ASN A 271 0.04 6.69 14.79
CA ASN A 271 -1.18 6.10 14.24
C ASN A 271 -0.87 5.28 12.98
N SER A 272 0.17 4.44 13.09
CA SER A 272 0.70 3.60 12.01
C SER A 272 -0.38 2.81 11.27
N LEU A 273 -1.33 2.20 11.98
CA LEU A 273 -2.41 1.42 11.35
C LEU A 273 -3.32 2.27 10.47
N ILE A 274 -3.71 3.45 10.94
CA ILE A 274 -4.59 4.37 10.19
C ILE A 274 -3.82 4.93 8.99
N LEU A 275 -2.55 5.28 9.21
CA LEU A 275 -1.66 5.77 8.17
C LEU A 275 -1.51 4.75 7.04
N HIS A 276 -1.16 3.50 7.36
CA HIS A 276 -1.02 2.43 6.37
C HIS A 276 -2.34 2.14 5.67
N ALA A 277 -3.43 1.96 6.41
CA ALA A 277 -4.74 1.71 5.80
C ALA A 277 -5.15 2.81 4.79
N PHE A 278 -4.95 4.08 5.15
CA PHE A 278 -5.21 5.22 4.27
C PHE A 278 -4.32 5.19 3.02
N MET A 279 -3.01 4.99 3.19
CA MET A 279 -2.06 5.04 2.08
C MET A 279 -2.13 3.80 1.18
N ASP A 280 -2.49 2.63 1.71
CA ASP A 280 -2.65 1.40 0.94
C ASP A 280 -3.88 1.50 0.02
N LEU A 281 -5.00 2.05 0.53
CA LEU A 281 -6.16 2.36 -0.29
C LEU A 281 -5.84 3.40 -1.37
N PHE A 282 -5.10 4.45 -1.00
CA PHE A 282 -4.62 5.47 -1.94
C PHE A 282 -3.75 4.86 -3.05
N CYS A 283 -2.77 4.03 -2.72
CA CYS A 283 -1.90 3.39 -3.72
C CYS A 283 -2.69 2.42 -4.62
N SER A 284 -3.65 1.70 -4.05
CA SER A 284 -4.53 0.81 -4.81
C SER A 284 -5.44 1.57 -5.79
N PHE A 285 -5.91 2.75 -5.40
CA PHE A 285 -6.68 3.66 -6.25
C PHE A 285 -5.88 4.15 -7.48
N VAL A 286 -4.58 4.42 -7.31
CA VAL A 286 -3.69 4.92 -8.38
C VAL A 286 -3.42 3.91 -9.50
N ARG A 287 -3.57 2.59 -9.26
CA ARG A 287 -3.08 1.51 -10.14
C ARG A 287 -4.03 1.05 -11.26
N ILE A 288 -5.15 1.75 -11.54
CA ILE A 288 -6.23 1.25 -12.44
C ILE A 288 -6.40 2.09 -13.73
N PRO A 289 -6.25 1.50 -14.94
CA PRO A 289 -7.12 1.91 -16.09
C PRO A 289 -7.30 0.84 -17.20
N ARG A 290 -8.24 1.00 -18.18
CA ARG A 290 -8.08 0.78 -19.68
C ARG A 290 -9.30 1.16 -20.55
N LYS A 291 -9.01 1.55 -21.82
CA LYS A 291 -9.90 2.20 -22.82
C LYS A 291 -10.65 1.34 -23.85
N MET A 292 -10.13 0.16 -24.23
CA MET A 292 -10.56 -0.50 -25.48
C MET A 292 -11.81 -1.40 -25.38
N ILE A 293 -12.07 -2.00 -24.22
CA ILE A 293 -13.15 -2.99 -24.03
C ILE A 293 -14.53 -2.35 -24.21
N ILE A 294 -14.67 -1.07 -23.83
CA ILE A 294 -15.93 -0.32 -23.87
C ILE A 294 -16.44 -0.10 -25.29
N GLN A 295 -15.56 0.29 -26.22
CA GLN A 295 -15.95 0.60 -27.59
C GLN A 295 -16.44 -0.63 -28.37
N VAL A 296 -15.83 -1.78 -28.10
CA VAL A 296 -16.19 -3.03 -28.77
C VAL A 296 -17.49 -3.59 -28.22
N TYR A 297 -17.71 -3.49 -26.91
CA TYR A 297 -18.98 -3.88 -26.31
C TYR A 297 -20.15 -3.02 -26.80
N ASP A 298 -19.97 -1.71 -26.94
CA ASP A 298 -21.02 -0.80 -27.41
C ASP A 298 -21.45 -1.07 -28.86
N LEU A 299 -20.49 -1.38 -29.75
CA LEU A 299 -20.79 -1.82 -31.10
C LEU A 299 -21.67 -3.09 -31.10
N LEU A 300 -21.27 -4.11 -30.32
CA LEU A 300 -21.97 -5.38 -30.27
C LEU A 300 -23.36 -5.25 -29.61
N TYR A 301 -23.47 -4.44 -28.57
CA TYR A 301 -24.74 -4.15 -27.91
C TYR A 301 -25.70 -3.42 -28.86
N THR A 302 -25.20 -2.45 -29.62
CA THR A 302 -25.98 -1.73 -30.65
C THR A 302 -26.48 -2.69 -31.73
N ILE A 303 -25.65 -3.63 -32.17
CA ILE A 303 -26.01 -4.67 -33.15
C ILE A 303 -27.13 -5.58 -32.61
N THR A 304 -26.99 -6.10 -31.40
CA THR A 304 -27.95 -7.07 -30.82
C THR A 304 -29.25 -6.44 -30.31
N LYS A 305 -29.24 -5.17 -29.89
CA LYS A 305 -30.42 -4.48 -29.35
C LYS A 305 -31.12 -3.56 -30.35
N GLY A 306 -30.75 -3.65 -31.64
CA GLY A 306 -31.43 -2.97 -32.73
C GLY A 306 -31.20 -1.46 -32.74
N GLY A 307 -29.99 -1.00 -32.44
CA GLY A 307 -29.64 0.43 -32.46
C GLY A 307 -29.96 1.19 -31.17
N ARG A 308 -30.30 0.50 -30.06
CA ARG A 308 -30.51 1.13 -28.76
C ARG A 308 -29.19 1.29 -28.01
N ASP A 309 -29.01 2.47 -27.41
CA ASP A 309 -27.85 2.76 -26.57
C ASP A 309 -27.85 1.90 -25.30
N CYS A 310 -26.66 1.54 -24.84
CA CYS A 310 -26.48 0.87 -23.55
C CYS A 310 -26.57 1.91 -22.42
N GLU A 311 -27.44 1.67 -21.43
CA GLU A 311 -27.80 2.66 -20.38
C GLU A 311 -26.58 3.21 -19.60
N PHE A 312 -25.56 2.39 -19.37
CA PHE A 312 -24.35 2.77 -18.64
C PHE A 312 -23.20 3.25 -19.53
N TYR A 313 -23.33 3.19 -20.85
CA TYR A 313 -22.23 3.44 -21.80
C TYR A 313 -21.61 4.82 -21.63
N HIS A 314 -22.43 5.88 -21.59
CA HIS A 314 -21.94 7.24 -21.45
C HIS A 314 -21.15 7.46 -20.15
N ARG A 315 -21.59 6.86 -19.04
CA ARG A 315 -20.88 6.96 -17.76
C ARG A 315 -19.53 6.24 -17.81
N LEU A 316 -19.50 5.06 -18.43
CA LEU A 316 -18.28 4.28 -18.64
C LEU A 316 -17.29 4.98 -19.57
N VAL A 317 -17.77 5.60 -20.65
CA VAL A 317 -16.96 6.43 -21.55
C VAL A 317 -16.36 7.61 -20.81
N GLN A 318 -17.17 8.35 -20.04
CA GLN A 318 -16.68 9.48 -19.23
C GLN A 318 -15.63 9.03 -18.22
N PHE A 319 -15.89 7.93 -17.50
CA PHE A 319 -14.95 7.34 -16.57
C PHE A 319 -13.62 7.04 -17.28
N VAL A 320 -13.66 6.34 -18.39
CA VAL A 320 -12.45 5.92 -19.09
C VAL A 320 -11.72 7.07 -19.80
N ASP A 321 -12.43 8.05 -20.33
CA ASP A 321 -11.82 9.22 -20.98
C ASP A 321 -11.15 10.15 -19.97
N SER A 322 -11.71 10.27 -18.77
CA SER A 322 -11.09 11.06 -17.69
C SER A 322 -9.72 10.55 -17.24
N PHE A 323 -9.34 9.30 -17.58
CA PHE A 323 -8.05 8.68 -17.22
C PHE A 323 -7.21 8.34 -18.44
N ASP A 324 -7.23 9.19 -19.47
CA ASP A 324 -6.30 9.06 -20.59
C ASP A 324 -5.59 10.38 -20.89
N PRO A 325 -4.29 10.50 -20.54
CA PRO A 325 -3.49 9.49 -19.85
C PRO A 325 -3.89 9.33 -18.36
N PRO A 326 -3.73 8.13 -17.75
CA PRO A 326 -4.24 7.83 -16.40
C PRO A 326 -3.74 8.78 -15.31
N VAL A 327 -2.45 9.11 -15.34
CA VAL A 327 -1.82 9.98 -14.33
C VAL A 327 -2.47 11.37 -14.32
N LYS A 328 -2.91 11.88 -15.46
CA LYS A 328 -3.56 13.20 -15.54
C LYS A 328 -4.90 13.19 -14.82
N GLY A 329 -5.74 12.18 -15.06
CA GLY A 329 -7.01 12.03 -14.36
C GLY A 329 -6.83 11.88 -12.85
N LEU A 330 -5.81 11.10 -12.44
CA LEU A 330 -5.46 10.92 -11.02
C LEU A 330 -5.01 12.23 -10.36
N GLN A 331 -4.18 13.04 -11.02
CA GLN A 331 -3.76 14.35 -10.52
C GLN A 331 -4.95 15.31 -10.32
N GLU A 332 -5.95 15.25 -11.21
CA GLU A 332 -7.16 16.07 -11.10
C GLU A 332 -8.06 15.63 -9.93
N ASP A 333 -8.30 14.31 -9.79
CA ASP A 333 -9.11 13.73 -8.72
C ASP A 333 -8.50 13.95 -7.32
N LEU A 334 -7.18 13.80 -7.21
CA LEU A 334 -6.47 13.78 -5.93
C LEU A 334 -5.97 15.17 -5.50
N ASN A 335 -6.24 16.21 -6.27
CA ASN A 335 -5.80 17.58 -5.97
C ASN A 335 -6.19 18.04 -4.55
N PHE A 336 -7.40 17.71 -4.08
CA PHE A 336 -7.85 18.06 -2.72
C PHE A 336 -7.22 17.20 -1.61
N VAL A 337 -6.73 16.00 -1.96
CA VAL A 337 -6.03 15.08 -1.06
C VAL A 337 -4.55 15.42 -0.97
N SER A 338 -4.01 16.08 -2.02
CA SER A 338 -2.59 16.39 -2.22
C SER A 338 -1.88 16.88 -0.94
N PRO A 339 -2.37 17.91 -0.21
CA PRO A 339 -1.69 18.40 0.99
C PRO A 339 -1.46 17.33 2.06
N ARG A 340 -2.45 16.44 2.25
CA ARG A 340 -2.37 15.34 3.22
C ARG A 340 -1.32 14.31 2.80
N ILE A 341 -1.25 13.99 1.51
CA ILE A 341 -0.22 13.08 0.97
C ILE A 341 1.15 13.66 1.25
N GLY A 342 1.35 14.95 0.97
CA GLY A 342 2.60 15.64 1.26
C GLY A 342 3.05 15.56 2.71
N GLU A 343 2.14 15.79 3.67
CA GLU A 343 2.43 15.62 5.11
C GLU A 343 2.88 14.19 5.45
N VAL A 344 2.20 13.19 4.89
CA VAL A 344 2.54 11.79 5.09
C VAL A 344 3.92 11.46 4.53
N LEU A 345 4.24 11.93 3.32
CA LEU A 345 5.52 11.67 2.67
C LEU A 345 6.69 12.30 3.45
N GLU A 346 6.51 13.51 3.99
CA GLU A 346 7.50 14.13 4.88
C GLU A 346 7.67 13.34 6.19
N ALA A 347 6.57 12.82 6.75
CA ALA A 347 6.59 12.06 7.99
C ALA A 347 7.35 10.72 7.90
N VAL A 348 7.33 10.07 6.73
CA VAL A 348 8.07 8.80 6.49
C VAL A 348 9.53 9.04 6.06
N GLY A 349 9.87 10.25 5.59
CA GLY A 349 11.21 10.62 5.12
C GLY A 349 12.37 10.20 6.04
N PRO A 350 12.33 10.43 7.37
CA PRO A 350 13.38 10.02 8.29
C PRO A 350 13.70 8.51 8.27
N ILE A 351 12.69 7.66 8.05
CA ILE A 351 12.84 6.20 8.00
C ILE A 351 13.47 5.79 6.66
N ILE A 352 13.05 6.44 5.56
CA ILE A 352 13.66 6.26 4.23
C ILE A 352 15.14 6.62 4.27
N PHE A 353 15.51 7.79 4.80
CA PHE A 353 16.91 8.19 4.92
C PHE A 353 17.74 7.22 5.76
N LEU A 354 17.19 6.69 6.86
CA LEU A 354 17.87 5.70 7.68
C LEU A 354 18.15 4.41 6.89
N SER A 355 17.20 3.96 6.08
CA SER A 355 17.35 2.73 5.28
C SER A 355 18.39 2.83 4.16
N THR A 356 18.68 4.04 3.68
CA THR A 356 19.69 4.27 2.64
C THR A 356 21.11 4.35 3.21
N ASP A 357 21.27 4.68 4.50
CA ASP A 357 22.57 4.79 5.14
C ASP A 357 23.07 3.43 5.70
N THR A 358 23.62 2.60 4.81
CA THR A 358 24.20 1.28 5.14
C THR A 358 25.27 1.34 6.23
N LYS A 359 26.05 2.42 6.27
CA LYS A 359 27.10 2.64 7.28
C LYS A 359 26.48 2.89 8.64
N LYS A 360 25.47 3.74 8.72
CA LYS A 360 24.73 3.99 9.96
C LYS A 360 23.98 2.75 10.42
N LEU A 361 23.35 2.01 9.50
CA LEU A 361 22.69 0.75 9.80
C LEU A 361 23.62 -0.25 10.51
N ARG A 362 24.85 -0.37 9.98
CA ARG A 362 25.91 -1.21 10.53
C ARG A 362 26.45 -0.68 11.85
N ASN A 363 26.79 0.61 11.92
CA ASN A 363 27.48 1.21 13.08
C ASN A 363 26.61 1.28 14.34
N GLU A 364 25.31 1.51 14.16
CA GLU A 364 24.34 1.54 15.25
C GLU A 364 23.69 0.16 15.51
N GLY A 365 24.11 -0.87 14.75
CA GLY A 365 23.71 -2.24 14.99
C GLY A 365 22.19 -2.50 14.95
N PHE A 366 21.43 -1.75 14.16
CA PHE A 366 19.95 -1.87 14.14
C PHE A 366 19.45 -3.27 13.77
N LEU A 367 20.25 -4.01 12.98
CA LEU A 367 19.99 -5.38 12.54
C LEU A 367 21.04 -6.37 13.08
N SER A 368 21.85 -5.99 14.07
CA SER A 368 22.90 -6.88 14.58
C SER A 368 22.43 -7.58 15.86
N PRO A 369 22.49 -8.93 15.94
CA PRO A 369 22.27 -9.65 17.19
C PRO A 369 23.36 -9.38 18.25
N PHE A 370 24.52 -8.86 17.83
CA PHE A 370 25.60 -8.43 18.71
C PHE A 370 25.91 -6.96 18.43
N HIS A 371 25.47 -6.05 19.31
CA HIS A 371 25.66 -4.63 19.07
C HIS A 371 27.16 -4.28 19.03
N PRO A 372 27.68 -3.61 17.98
CA PRO A 372 29.11 -3.35 17.83
C PRO A 372 29.75 -2.60 19.00
N ARG A 373 28.96 -1.76 19.70
CA ARG A 373 29.40 -1.00 20.88
C ARG A 373 29.00 -1.62 22.22
N TYR A 374 28.04 -2.56 22.24
CA TYR A 374 27.45 -3.11 23.46
C TYR A 374 27.22 -4.62 23.31
N PRO A 375 28.30 -5.42 23.17
CA PRO A 375 28.18 -6.85 22.88
C PRO A 375 27.49 -7.63 24.00
N ASP A 376 27.47 -7.10 25.22
CA ASP A 376 26.81 -7.73 26.38
C ASP A 376 25.28 -7.57 26.36
N ILE A 377 24.74 -6.66 25.53
CA ILE A 377 23.31 -6.47 25.36
C ILE A 377 22.84 -7.41 24.24
N LEU A 378 22.37 -8.58 24.64
CA LEU A 378 21.92 -9.65 23.73
C LEU A 378 20.39 -9.67 23.51
N THR A 379 19.65 -8.86 24.27
CA THR A 379 18.19 -8.80 24.25
C THR A 379 17.69 -7.43 23.82
N ASN A 380 16.81 -7.41 22.82
CA ASN A 380 16.35 -6.24 22.09
C ASN A 380 17.49 -5.58 21.30
N SER A 381 17.22 -5.14 20.07
CA SER A 381 18.15 -4.21 19.43
C SER A 381 18.31 -2.97 20.33
N ALA A 382 19.43 -2.26 20.26
CA ALA A 382 19.61 -1.02 21.03
C ALA A 382 18.48 0.01 20.75
N HIS A 383 17.75 -0.17 19.63
CA HIS A 383 16.67 0.67 19.17
C HIS A 383 15.51 -0.17 18.58
N PRO A 384 14.70 -0.85 19.40
CA PRO A 384 13.68 -1.80 18.92
C PRO A 384 12.61 -1.12 18.07
N MET A 385 12.24 0.11 18.42
CA MET A 385 11.26 0.91 17.66
C MET A 385 11.79 1.31 16.28
N ARG A 386 13.07 1.70 16.18
CA ARG A 386 13.71 2.03 14.90
C ARG A 386 13.93 0.81 14.02
N ALA A 387 14.28 -0.33 14.62
CA ALA A 387 14.38 -1.58 13.89
C ALA A 387 13.01 -1.91 13.29
N GLN A 388 11.94 -1.84 14.08
CA GLN A 388 10.58 -2.09 13.60
C GLN A 388 10.16 -1.15 12.45
N ASP A 389 10.47 0.14 12.54
CA ASP A 389 10.16 1.10 11.48
C ASP A 389 10.77 0.71 10.12
N LEU A 390 11.96 0.08 10.12
CA LEU A 390 12.62 -0.39 8.89
C LEU A 390 11.84 -1.50 8.17
N ALA A 391 10.98 -2.24 8.87
CA ALA A 391 10.14 -3.26 8.23
C ALA A 391 9.15 -2.66 7.22
N ASN A 392 8.77 -1.39 7.39
CA ASN A 392 7.80 -0.70 6.54
C ASN A 392 8.43 0.09 5.39
N VAL A 393 9.77 0.07 5.26
CA VAL A 393 10.44 1.03 4.36
C VAL A 393 10.12 0.79 2.89
N THR A 394 9.85 -0.44 2.49
CA THR A 394 9.42 -0.79 1.13
C THR A 394 8.14 -0.06 0.78
N THR A 395 7.15 -0.15 1.65
CA THR A 395 5.86 0.54 1.54
C THR A 395 6.05 2.06 1.49
N TYR A 396 6.91 2.62 2.34
CA TYR A 396 7.17 4.06 2.36
C TYR A 396 7.86 4.57 1.08
N ARG A 397 8.77 3.79 0.50
CA ARG A 397 9.38 4.11 -0.80
C ARG A 397 8.34 4.11 -1.91
N GLU A 398 7.46 3.11 -1.91
CA GLU A 398 6.36 3.03 -2.88
C GLU A 398 5.40 4.22 -2.76
N TRP A 399 5.03 4.59 -1.53
CA TRP A 399 4.21 5.79 -1.29
C TRP A 399 4.86 7.05 -1.85
N VAL A 400 6.18 7.20 -1.73
CA VAL A 400 6.92 8.33 -2.31
C VAL A 400 6.87 8.29 -3.85
N LEU A 401 7.11 7.12 -4.46
CA LEU A 401 7.09 6.96 -5.92
C LEU A 401 5.72 7.30 -6.52
N LEU A 402 4.64 6.77 -5.95
CA LEU A 402 3.27 7.01 -6.42
C LEU A 402 2.75 8.38 -5.99
N GLY A 403 3.02 8.78 -4.75
CA GLY A 403 2.54 10.02 -4.16
C GLY A 403 3.02 11.25 -4.91
N TYR A 404 4.32 11.39 -5.21
CA TYR A 404 4.81 12.52 -5.99
C TYR A 404 4.47 12.46 -7.49
N LEU A 405 4.13 11.27 -8.01
CA LEU A 405 3.64 11.12 -9.39
C LEU A 405 2.25 11.74 -9.56
N VAL A 406 1.34 11.47 -8.61
CA VAL A 406 -0.07 11.94 -8.67
C VAL A 406 -0.33 13.21 -7.87
N CYS A 407 0.56 13.61 -6.98
CA CYS A 407 0.52 14.85 -6.21
C CYS A 407 1.83 15.64 -6.44
N PRO A 408 2.08 16.15 -7.66
CA PRO A 408 3.36 16.74 -8.05
C PRO A 408 3.67 18.06 -7.33
N ASP A 409 2.65 18.83 -6.94
CA ASP A 409 2.83 20.10 -6.21
C ASP A 409 3.47 19.89 -4.84
N GLU A 410 3.33 18.68 -4.27
CA GLU A 410 3.90 18.34 -2.98
C GLU A 410 5.44 18.28 -3.01
N LEU A 411 6.05 18.12 -4.21
CA LEU A 411 7.50 18.24 -4.41
C LEU A 411 8.02 19.66 -4.16
N LEU A 412 7.14 20.66 -4.14
CA LEU A 412 7.51 22.05 -3.87
C LEU A 412 7.74 22.34 -2.37
N ARG A 413 7.60 21.33 -1.51
CA ARG A 413 8.06 21.43 -0.12
C ARG A 413 9.56 21.28 -0.01
N VAL A 414 10.13 21.95 1.00
CA VAL A 414 11.59 22.03 1.21
C VAL A 414 12.23 20.65 1.41
N THR A 415 11.61 19.76 2.19
CA THR A 415 12.20 18.44 2.49
C THR A 415 11.90 17.39 1.43
N SER A 416 10.92 17.64 0.57
CA SER A 416 10.42 16.68 -0.42
C SER A 416 11.42 16.39 -1.54
N ILE A 417 12.29 17.35 -1.88
CA ILE A 417 13.34 17.16 -2.89
C ILE A 417 14.31 16.07 -2.46
N ASP A 418 14.79 16.11 -1.21
CA ASP A 418 15.76 15.14 -0.70
C ASP A 418 15.15 13.73 -0.61
N ILE A 419 13.90 13.65 -0.15
CA ILE A 419 13.15 12.38 -0.08
C ILE A 419 12.96 11.80 -1.49
N ALA A 420 12.44 12.58 -2.43
CA ALA A 420 12.22 12.16 -3.81
C ALA A 420 13.54 11.78 -4.49
N MET A 421 14.61 12.56 -4.32
CA MET A 421 15.92 12.28 -4.89
C MET A 421 16.44 10.91 -4.47
N VAL A 422 16.35 10.57 -3.18
CA VAL A 422 16.80 9.26 -2.67
C VAL A 422 16.02 8.13 -3.32
N VAL A 423 14.69 8.21 -3.35
CA VAL A 423 13.85 7.12 -3.84
C VAL A 423 13.91 6.99 -5.37
N LEU A 424 13.90 8.10 -6.10
CA LEU A 424 13.97 8.12 -7.58
C LEU A 424 15.34 7.63 -8.07
N LYS A 425 16.43 7.94 -7.37
CA LYS A 425 17.78 7.49 -7.76
C LYS A 425 17.96 5.98 -7.60
N GLU A 426 17.18 5.35 -6.74
CA GLU A 426 17.30 3.93 -6.41
C GLU A 426 16.43 3.02 -7.30
N ASN A 427 15.46 3.57 -8.04
CA ASN A 427 14.48 2.80 -8.79
C ASN A 427 14.47 3.19 -10.27
N LEU A 428 14.14 2.25 -11.14
CA LEU A 428 13.99 2.50 -12.59
C LEU A 428 12.55 2.30 -13.07
N ILE A 429 11.76 1.58 -12.29
CA ILE A 429 10.40 1.22 -12.61
C ILE A 429 9.46 1.59 -11.45
N ILE A 430 8.17 1.71 -11.77
CA ILE A 430 7.09 1.66 -10.79
C ILE A 430 6.35 0.35 -11.03
N THR A 431 6.23 -0.48 -9.99
CA THR A 431 5.43 -1.69 -10.04
C THR A 431 3.95 -1.32 -9.95
N LEU A 432 3.16 -1.72 -10.95
CA LEU A 432 1.72 -1.55 -10.94
C LEU A 432 1.06 -2.72 -10.22
N PHE A 433 1.38 -3.94 -10.63
CA PHE A 433 0.89 -5.16 -10.00
C PHE A 433 1.72 -6.37 -10.45
N ARG A 434 2.31 -7.10 -9.50
CA ARG A 434 3.20 -8.25 -9.77
C ARG A 434 4.37 -7.87 -10.69
N ASP A 435 4.43 -8.43 -11.90
CA ASP A 435 5.42 -8.17 -12.94
C ASP A 435 4.99 -7.06 -13.91
N GLU A 436 3.81 -6.48 -13.75
CA GLU A 436 3.42 -5.28 -14.50
C GLU A 436 4.10 -4.05 -13.93
N TYR A 437 4.79 -3.30 -14.80
CA TYR A 437 5.49 -2.08 -14.42
C TYR A 437 5.46 -1.03 -15.52
N VAL A 438 5.70 0.22 -15.12
CA VAL A 438 5.97 1.35 -16.01
C VAL A 438 7.36 1.91 -15.74
N LEU A 439 7.95 2.60 -16.71
CA LEU A 439 9.28 3.20 -16.56
C LEU A 439 9.18 4.49 -15.75
N LEU A 440 9.71 4.46 -14.53
CA LEU A 440 9.54 5.50 -13.52
C LEU A 440 9.89 6.90 -14.05
N HIS A 441 11.08 7.04 -14.64
CA HIS A 441 11.56 8.36 -15.06
C HIS A 441 10.82 8.89 -16.29
N GLU A 442 10.33 8.02 -17.19
CA GLU A 442 9.50 8.44 -18.33
C GLU A 442 8.19 9.07 -17.82
N GLU A 443 7.54 8.45 -16.83
CA GLU A 443 6.32 8.96 -16.21
C GLU A 443 6.54 10.30 -15.48
N TYR A 444 7.63 10.45 -14.74
CA TYR A 444 7.96 11.71 -14.05
C TYR A 444 8.26 12.84 -15.04
N LEU A 445 8.99 12.56 -16.12
CA LEU A 445 9.24 13.54 -17.17
C LEU A 445 7.95 13.95 -17.91
N LEU A 446 7.05 13.00 -18.14
CA LEU A 446 5.81 13.23 -18.90
C LEU A 446 4.72 13.92 -18.07
N HIS A 447 4.61 13.59 -16.77
CA HIS A 447 3.45 13.98 -15.96
C HIS A 447 3.78 14.90 -14.76
N VAL A 448 5.00 14.86 -14.23
CA VAL A 448 5.39 15.68 -13.07
C VAL A 448 6.11 16.96 -13.52
N LEU A 449 7.10 16.83 -14.41
CA LEU A 449 7.90 17.97 -14.86
C LEU A 449 7.04 19.11 -15.46
N PRO A 450 6.02 18.86 -16.31
CA PRO A 450 5.19 19.94 -16.84
C PRO A 450 4.46 20.73 -15.74
N LYS A 451 3.96 20.06 -14.70
CA LYS A 451 3.30 20.70 -13.55
C LYS A 451 4.25 21.57 -12.75
N VAL A 452 5.47 21.08 -12.47
CA VAL A 452 6.52 21.85 -11.81
C VAL A 452 6.90 23.10 -12.63
N LEU A 453 6.97 22.97 -13.96
CA LEU A 453 7.25 24.10 -14.86
C LEU A 453 6.12 25.13 -14.89
N GLU A 454 4.86 24.70 -14.78
CA GLU A 454 3.71 25.59 -14.61
C GLU A 454 3.82 26.39 -13.31
N SER A 455 4.04 25.72 -12.17
CA SER A 455 4.21 26.38 -10.86
C SER A 455 5.40 27.33 -10.86
N LYS A 456 6.54 26.95 -11.45
CA LYS A 456 7.70 27.84 -11.65
C LYS A 456 7.35 29.10 -12.45
N LYS A 457 6.58 28.97 -13.54
CA LYS A 457 6.12 30.11 -14.34
C LYS A 457 5.19 30.99 -13.51
N MET A 458 4.22 30.40 -12.82
CA MET A 458 3.28 31.13 -11.97
C MET A 458 4.00 31.91 -10.86
N ALA A 459 4.97 31.31 -10.18
CA ALA A 459 5.79 31.96 -9.16
C ALA A 459 6.61 33.14 -9.74
N LYS A 460 7.09 33.02 -10.99
CA LYS A 460 7.83 34.09 -11.67
C LYS A 460 6.96 35.30 -12.04
N TYR A 461 5.69 35.07 -12.40
CA TYR A 461 4.75 36.13 -12.82
C TYR A 461 3.77 36.56 -11.72
N GLY A 462 3.77 35.87 -10.58
CA GLY A 462 2.78 36.00 -9.52
C GLY A 462 2.88 37.32 -8.74
N ARG A 463 1.71 37.87 -8.39
CA ARG A 463 1.54 39.05 -7.51
C ARG A 463 1.51 38.69 -6.01
N ALA A 464 1.91 37.49 -5.63
CA ALA A 464 1.95 37.06 -4.23
C ALA A 464 3.06 37.81 -3.47
N LYS A 465 3.01 37.80 -2.13
CA LYS A 465 4.04 38.44 -1.28
C LYS A 465 5.42 38.01 -1.77
N GLN A 466 6.23 38.96 -2.24
CA GLN A 466 7.50 38.75 -2.97
C GLN A 466 8.33 37.56 -2.45
N LYS A 467 8.47 37.43 -1.12
CA LYS A 467 9.26 36.37 -0.47
C LYS A 467 8.75 34.94 -0.66
N GLU A 468 7.43 34.73 -0.68
CA GLU A 468 6.83 33.38 -0.85
C GLU A 468 6.99 32.92 -2.30
N ALA A 469 6.72 33.82 -3.25
CA ALA A 469 6.92 33.55 -4.68
C ALA A 469 8.40 33.28 -5.03
N ASP A 470 9.34 34.01 -4.41
CA ASP A 470 10.77 33.78 -4.59
C ASP A 470 11.19 32.40 -4.08
N LEU A 471 10.66 31.95 -2.93
CA LEU A 471 10.95 30.62 -2.38
C LEU A 471 10.41 29.52 -3.29
N GLU A 472 9.14 29.61 -3.68
CA GLU A 472 8.48 28.65 -4.57
C GLU A 472 9.21 28.55 -5.92
N TYR A 473 9.60 29.68 -6.51
CA TYR A 473 10.39 29.71 -7.74
C TYR A 473 11.73 28.98 -7.58
N ASN A 474 12.45 29.22 -6.48
CA ASN A 474 13.73 28.59 -6.20
C ASN A 474 13.60 27.08 -6.00
N VAL A 475 12.56 26.65 -5.26
CA VAL A 475 12.28 25.23 -5.05
C VAL A 475 11.88 24.56 -6.37
N ALA A 476 10.95 25.14 -7.13
CA ALA A 476 10.52 24.59 -8.42
C ALA A 476 11.70 24.46 -9.40
N LYS A 477 12.64 25.41 -9.39
CA LYS A 477 13.89 25.32 -10.17
C LYS A 477 14.78 24.16 -9.72
N GLN A 478 14.85 23.86 -8.43
CA GLN A 478 15.60 22.71 -7.92
C GLN A 478 14.91 21.39 -8.28
N VAL A 479 13.58 21.32 -8.19
CA VAL A 479 12.80 20.14 -8.58
C VAL A 479 12.95 19.85 -10.08
N GLU A 480 12.85 20.86 -10.93
CA GLU A 480 13.09 20.75 -12.38
C GLU A 480 14.47 20.16 -12.67
N LYS A 481 15.51 20.69 -12.01
CA LYS A 481 16.88 20.18 -12.15
C LYS A 481 16.98 18.73 -11.68
N MET A 482 16.43 18.41 -10.51
CA MET A 482 16.44 17.06 -9.95
C MET A 482 15.78 16.05 -10.90
N ILE A 483 14.57 16.32 -11.39
CA ILE A 483 13.85 15.41 -12.31
C ILE A 483 14.63 15.23 -13.63
N SER A 484 15.30 16.28 -14.11
CA SER A 484 16.07 16.24 -15.36
C SER A 484 17.36 15.41 -15.27
N GLU A 485 17.95 15.29 -14.08
CA GLU A 485 19.25 14.64 -13.84
C GLU A 485 19.12 13.26 -13.18
N VAL A 486 18.06 13.02 -12.39
CA VAL A 486 17.95 11.83 -11.53
C VAL A 486 17.90 10.52 -12.31
N HIS A 487 17.40 10.53 -13.54
CA HIS A 487 17.40 9.35 -14.42
C HIS A 487 18.82 8.89 -14.73
N ASP A 488 19.72 9.81 -15.09
CA ASP A 488 21.12 9.46 -15.37
C ASP A 488 21.82 8.94 -14.11
N LEU A 489 21.52 9.55 -12.96
CA LEU A 489 22.04 9.09 -11.68
C LEU A 489 21.54 7.67 -11.35
N ALA A 490 20.26 7.38 -11.60
CA ALA A 490 19.68 6.07 -11.35
C ALA A 490 20.35 4.99 -12.22
N ILE A 491 20.48 5.24 -13.53
CA ILE A 491 21.16 4.33 -14.47
C ILE A 491 22.57 3.98 -13.99
N ILE A 492 23.32 4.96 -13.46
CA ILE A 492 24.71 4.77 -13.05
C ILE A 492 24.84 4.09 -11.68
N SER A 493 23.92 4.35 -10.74
CA SER A 493 24.15 4.07 -9.32
C SER A 493 23.16 3.12 -8.66
N CYS A 494 21.98 2.85 -9.24
CA CYS A 494 20.95 2.04 -8.58
C CYS A 494 21.45 0.63 -8.23
N ASP A 495 22.06 -0.09 -9.17
CA ASP A 495 22.59 -1.44 -8.92
C ASP A 495 23.64 -1.44 -7.80
N GLY A 496 24.59 -0.50 -7.84
CA GLY A 496 25.63 -0.37 -6.81
C GLY A 496 25.04 -0.15 -5.41
N ILE A 497 24.01 0.69 -5.29
CA ILE A 497 23.32 0.96 -4.02
C ILE A 497 22.63 -0.31 -3.50
N HIS A 498 21.87 -0.99 -4.35
CA HIS A 498 21.14 -2.21 -3.97
C HIS A 498 22.09 -3.36 -3.66
N ARG A 499 23.18 -3.51 -4.42
CA ARG A 499 24.22 -4.51 -4.14
C ARG A 499 24.87 -4.32 -2.78
N GLU A 500 25.15 -3.07 -2.38
CA GLU A 500 25.71 -2.79 -1.05
C GLU A 500 24.73 -3.20 0.08
N ARG A 501 23.43 -2.94 -0.11
CA ARG A 501 22.37 -3.38 0.82
C ARG A 501 22.27 -4.90 0.89
N ARG A 502 22.29 -5.59 -0.25
CA ARG A 502 22.32 -7.06 -0.31
C ARG A 502 23.51 -7.64 0.46
N ILE A 503 24.68 -7.03 0.33
CA ILE A 503 25.89 -7.44 1.07
C ILE A 503 25.71 -7.23 2.59
N LEU A 504 25.18 -6.08 3.02
CA LEU A 504 24.89 -5.82 4.43
C LEU A 504 23.91 -6.87 4.98
N LEU A 505 22.78 -7.07 4.31
CA LEU A 505 21.73 -7.99 4.75
C LEU A 505 22.22 -9.44 4.76
N LYS A 506 23.01 -9.86 3.76
CA LYS A 506 23.65 -11.18 3.75
C LYS A 506 24.49 -11.39 5.01
N GLN A 507 25.25 -10.39 5.42
CA GLN A 507 26.10 -10.46 6.61
C GLN A 507 25.26 -10.53 7.89
N GLU A 508 24.27 -9.66 8.05
CA GLU A 508 23.46 -9.60 9.27
C GLU A 508 22.52 -10.81 9.40
N ILE A 509 21.85 -11.24 8.33
CA ILE A 509 21.01 -12.45 8.34
C ILE A 509 21.86 -13.69 8.62
N GLY A 510 23.03 -13.80 7.99
CA GLY A 510 23.95 -14.91 8.26
C GLY A 510 24.36 -14.99 9.74
N ARG A 511 24.62 -13.84 10.38
CA ARG A 511 24.88 -13.76 11.82
C ARG A 511 23.67 -14.13 12.67
N MET A 512 22.48 -13.64 12.32
CA MET A 512 21.24 -13.98 13.02
C MET A 512 20.97 -15.48 13.00
N VAL A 513 21.13 -16.13 11.84
CA VAL A 513 20.91 -17.58 11.69
C VAL A 513 21.84 -18.36 12.62
N LEU A 514 23.13 -18.05 12.65
CA LEU A 514 24.09 -18.71 13.54
C LEU A 514 23.75 -18.44 15.01
N PHE A 515 23.47 -17.17 15.35
CA PHE A 515 23.22 -16.74 16.72
C PHE A 515 21.96 -17.38 17.32
N PHE A 516 20.84 -17.34 16.61
CA PHE A 516 19.58 -17.90 17.12
C PHE A 516 19.50 -19.43 17.00
N ALA A 517 20.35 -20.04 16.16
CA ALA A 517 20.53 -21.48 16.19
C ALA A 517 21.26 -21.93 17.47
N ASP A 518 22.28 -21.18 17.91
CA ASP A 518 23.05 -21.46 19.13
C ASP A 518 22.30 -21.06 20.41
N GLN A 519 21.64 -19.90 20.40
CA GLN A 519 20.86 -19.36 21.52
C GLN A 519 19.39 -19.09 21.16
N PRO A 520 18.56 -20.14 21.02
CA PRO A 520 17.15 -19.98 20.63
C PRO A 520 16.29 -19.12 21.56
N SER A 521 16.61 -19.08 22.85
CA SER A 521 15.89 -18.30 23.85
C SER A 521 15.91 -16.79 23.55
N LEU A 522 16.92 -16.32 22.82
CA LEU A 522 17.09 -14.92 22.44
C LEU A 522 16.31 -14.54 21.18
N LEU A 523 15.71 -15.50 20.48
CA LEU A 523 14.93 -15.23 19.27
C LEU A 523 13.66 -14.42 19.57
N ALA A 524 12.92 -14.82 20.61
CA ALA A 524 11.67 -14.15 20.99
C ALA A 524 11.85 -12.67 21.38
N PRO A 525 12.80 -12.28 22.26
CA PRO A 525 13.02 -10.87 22.58
C PRO A 525 13.57 -10.05 21.39
N ASN A 526 14.17 -10.69 20.39
CA ASN A 526 14.73 -10.03 19.20
C ASN A 526 13.87 -10.19 17.94
N ILE A 527 12.62 -10.67 18.06
CA ILE A 527 11.81 -11.05 16.90
C ILE A 527 11.52 -9.88 15.94
N GLN A 528 11.38 -8.66 16.48
CA GLN A 528 11.16 -7.46 15.66
C GLN A 528 12.35 -7.17 14.73
N MET A 529 13.58 -7.34 15.23
CA MET A 529 14.80 -7.20 14.42
C MET A 529 14.85 -8.25 13.31
N VAL A 530 14.43 -9.48 13.60
CA VAL A 530 14.33 -10.57 12.63
C VAL A 530 13.33 -10.22 11.52
N PHE A 531 12.13 -9.74 11.87
CA PHE A 531 11.13 -9.32 10.89
C PHE A 531 11.61 -8.15 10.02
N SER A 532 12.29 -7.17 10.60
CA SER A 532 12.86 -6.06 9.83
C SER A 532 13.95 -6.50 8.86
N ALA A 533 14.82 -7.43 9.27
CA ALA A 533 15.84 -7.98 8.37
C ALA A 533 15.22 -8.78 7.22
N LEU A 534 14.19 -9.58 7.51
CA LEU A 534 13.44 -10.33 6.49
C LEU A 534 12.73 -9.40 5.50
N ALA A 535 12.06 -8.34 5.99
CA ALA A 535 11.39 -7.35 5.15
C ALA A 535 12.38 -6.63 4.21
N LEU A 536 13.52 -6.18 4.74
CA LEU A 536 14.56 -5.55 3.92
C LEU A 536 15.16 -6.52 2.90
N ALA A 537 15.40 -7.77 3.27
CA ALA A 537 15.92 -8.78 2.34
C ALA A 537 14.91 -9.11 1.24
N GLN A 538 13.62 -9.25 1.58
CA GLN A 538 12.54 -9.40 0.61
C GLN A 538 12.52 -8.23 -0.37
N CYS A 539 12.62 -6.99 0.13
CA CYS A 539 12.68 -5.79 -0.71
C CYS A 539 13.82 -5.85 -1.73
N GLU A 540 15.02 -6.22 -1.30
CA GLU A 540 16.19 -6.28 -2.18
C GLU A 540 16.11 -7.43 -3.20
N VAL A 541 15.54 -8.57 -2.80
CA VAL A 541 15.30 -9.70 -3.71
C VAL A 541 14.26 -9.35 -4.77
N ILE A 542 13.14 -8.75 -4.37
CA ILE A 542 12.09 -8.30 -5.29
C ILE A 542 12.65 -7.25 -6.25
N TRP A 543 13.35 -6.24 -5.72
CA TRP A 543 13.96 -5.20 -6.55
C TRP A 543 14.90 -5.81 -7.60
N PHE A 544 15.76 -6.76 -7.22
CA PHE A 544 16.68 -7.42 -8.14
C PHE A 544 15.93 -8.09 -9.30
N PHE A 545 14.96 -8.95 -9.01
CA PHE A 545 14.21 -9.66 -10.07
C PHE A 545 13.36 -8.73 -10.95
N GLN A 546 12.91 -7.61 -10.40
CA GLN A 546 12.17 -6.60 -11.14
C GLN A 546 13.06 -5.76 -12.06
N HIS A 547 14.33 -5.57 -11.72
CA HIS A 547 15.23 -4.65 -12.43
C HIS A 547 16.19 -5.38 -13.39
N VAL A 548 16.50 -6.67 -13.16
CA VAL A 548 17.31 -7.46 -14.10
C VAL A 548 16.66 -7.47 -15.49
N GLY A 549 17.43 -7.09 -16.51
CA GLY A 549 16.96 -7.03 -17.90
C GLY A 549 16.11 -5.81 -18.25
N VAL A 550 15.87 -4.89 -17.30
CA VAL A 550 15.20 -3.62 -17.60
C VAL A 550 16.13 -2.74 -18.45
N ALA A 551 15.62 -2.31 -19.60
CA ALA A 551 16.27 -1.33 -20.45
C ALA A 551 15.64 0.05 -20.22
N SER A 552 16.47 1.07 -19.98
CA SER A 552 16.02 2.43 -19.68
C SER A 552 16.81 3.45 -20.51
N SER A 553 16.16 4.52 -20.96
CA SER A 553 16.80 5.63 -21.67
C SER A 553 15.89 6.84 -21.72
N LYS A 554 16.46 8.03 -21.93
CA LYS A 554 15.71 9.28 -22.16
C LYS A 554 14.89 9.27 -23.45
N SER A 555 15.16 8.34 -24.37
CA SER A 555 14.49 8.23 -25.66
C SER A 555 14.01 6.82 -25.93
N LYS A 556 12.75 6.69 -26.37
CA LYS A 556 12.16 5.41 -26.82
C LYS A 556 12.97 4.74 -27.94
N ALA A 557 13.76 5.50 -28.71
CA ALA A 557 14.53 5.00 -29.85
C ALA A 557 15.92 4.42 -29.49
N ALA A 558 16.41 4.61 -28.26
CA ALA A 558 17.77 4.21 -27.87
C ALA A 558 17.82 3.72 -26.41
N ARG A 559 17.01 2.71 -26.09
CA ARG A 559 17.04 2.05 -24.77
C ARG A 559 18.34 1.26 -24.62
N VAL A 560 19.09 1.55 -23.57
CA VAL A 560 20.31 0.81 -23.22
C VAL A 560 19.96 -0.13 -22.07
N PRO A 561 20.24 -1.44 -22.18
CA PRO A 561 20.11 -2.36 -21.06
C PRO A 561 21.00 -1.92 -19.91
N ILE A 562 20.47 -1.93 -18.69
CA ILE A 562 21.28 -1.64 -17.51
C ILE A 562 21.97 -2.93 -17.10
N ASP A 563 23.29 -2.86 -16.95
CA ASP A 563 24.16 -4.01 -16.68
C ASP A 563 24.06 -4.43 -15.22
N ILE A 564 22.97 -5.11 -14.87
CA ILE A 564 22.80 -5.78 -13.58
C ILE A 564 23.31 -7.21 -13.72
N ASP A 565 24.28 -7.57 -12.87
CA ASP A 565 24.86 -8.91 -12.85
C ASP A 565 23.81 -9.97 -12.46
N ALA A 566 23.24 -10.63 -13.47
CA ALA A 566 22.28 -11.71 -13.29
C ALA A 566 22.86 -12.92 -12.52
N ALA A 567 24.19 -13.01 -12.40
CA ALA A 567 24.89 -14.04 -11.65
C ALA A 567 25.29 -13.60 -10.23
N ASP A 568 24.77 -12.47 -9.72
CA ASP A 568 25.07 -11.97 -8.37
C ASP A 568 24.77 -13.06 -7.30
N PRO A 569 25.82 -13.64 -6.67
CA PRO A 569 25.63 -14.74 -5.74
C PRO A 569 24.96 -14.28 -4.44
N THR A 570 24.96 -12.98 -4.13
CA THR A 570 24.38 -12.45 -2.89
C THR A 570 22.89 -12.75 -2.78
N VAL A 571 22.16 -12.80 -3.91
CA VAL A 571 20.74 -13.13 -3.95
C VAL A 571 20.49 -14.55 -3.43
N GLY A 572 21.29 -15.53 -3.87
CA GLY A 572 21.19 -16.91 -3.41
C GLY A 572 21.48 -17.05 -1.90
N PHE A 573 22.50 -16.34 -1.39
CA PHE A 573 22.80 -16.33 0.05
C PHE A 573 21.68 -15.66 0.87
N LEU A 574 21.05 -14.61 0.35
CA LEU A 574 19.92 -13.96 1.02
C LEU A 574 18.73 -14.92 1.11
N LEU A 575 18.37 -15.59 0.00
CA LEU A 575 17.27 -16.56 -0.01
C LEU A 575 17.50 -17.72 0.97
N ASP A 576 18.69 -18.30 0.99
CA ASP A 576 19.07 -19.36 1.95
C ASP A 576 19.04 -18.86 3.40
N GLY A 577 19.56 -17.66 3.66
CA GLY A 577 19.52 -17.04 4.99
C GLY A 577 18.09 -16.74 5.46
N MET A 578 17.24 -16.21 4.58
CA MET A 578 15.83 -15.96 4.83
C MET A 578 15.09 -17.26 5.17
N ASP A 579 15.28 -18.33 4.39
CA ASP A 579 14.62 -19.61 4.67
C ASP A 579 15.05 -20.22 6.01
N LYS A 580 16.35 -20.19 6.32
CA LYS A 580 16.87 -20.66 7.62
C LYS A 580 16.30 -19.84 8.78
N LEU A 581 16.24 -18.52 8.65
CA LEU A 581 15.71 -17.65 9.68
C LEU A 581 14.19 -17.85 9.88
N CYS A 582 13.43 -17.97 8.80
CA CYS A 582 12.01 -18.35 8.83
C CYS A 582 11.82 -19.73 9.47
N SER A 583 12.70 -20.69 9.20
CA SER A 583 12.65 -22.02 9.80
C SER A 583 12.93 -22.01 11.30
N LEU A 584 13.85 -21.15 11.78
CA LEU A 584 14.04 -20.91 13.22
C LEU A 584 12.79 -20.31 13.87
N VAL A 585 12.17 -19.30 13.23
CA VAL A 585 10.92 -18.70 13.71
C VAL A 585 9.80 -19.74 13.81
N ARG A 586 9.60 -20.55 12.77
CA ARG A 586 8.61 -21.64 12.77
C ARG A 586 8.91 -22.67 13.86
N LYS A 587 10.17 -23.08 14.01
CA LYS A 587 10.61 -24.06 15.02
C LYS A 587 10.34 -23.59 16.46
N TYR A 588 10.55 -22.30 16.74
CA TYR A 588 10.41 -21.74 18.09
C TYR A 588 9.16 -20.88 18.27
N VAL A 589 8.15 -21.08 17.42
CA VAL A 589 6.90 -20.29 17.43
C VAL A 589 6.20 -20.31 18.79
N ALA A 590 6.22 -21.44 19.50
CA ALA A 590 5.62 -21.56 20.83
C ALA A 590 6.32 -20.67 21.87
N ALA A 591 7.66 -20.56 21.81
CA ALA A 591 8.43 -19.69 22.70
C ALA A 591 8.19 -18.20 22.40
N ILE A 592 8.11 -17.85 21.10
CA ILE A 592 7.78 -16.49 20.65
C ILE A 592 6.36 -16.11 21.12
N LYS A 593 5.38 -17.01 20.94
CA LYS A 593 4.01 -16.85 21.46
C LYS A 593 4.01 -16.65 22.98
N GLY A 594 4.70 -17.51 23.72
CA GLY A 594 4.79 -17.41 25.18
C GLY A 594 5.37 -16.07 25.64
N TYR A 595 6.45 -15.61 25.01
CA TYR A 595 7.04 -14.31 25.28
C TYR A 595 6.07 -13.16 24.99
N ALA A 596 5.44 -13.16 23.81
CA ALA A 596 4.46 -12.14 23.43
C ALA A 596 3.26 -12.10 24.40
N LEU A 597 2.70 -13.25 24.75
CA LEU A 597 1.58 -13.35 25.70
C LEU A 597 1.96 -12.83 27.09
N SER A 598 3.18 -13.11 27.57
CA SER A 598 3.68 -12.56 28.83
C SER A 598 3.78 -11.03 28.79
N TYR A 599 4.23 -10.48 27.66
CA TYR A 599 4.32 -9.04 27.45
C TYR A 599 2.93 -8.39 27.37
N LEU A 600 1.96 -9.04 26.72
CA LEU A 600 0.57 -8.57 26.64
C LEU A 600 -0.12 -8.58 28.00
N SER A 601 0.03 -9.66 28.76
CA SER A 601 -0.54 -9.78 30.11
C SER A 601 -0.03 -8.67 31.03
N SER A 602 1.26 -8.33 30.98
CA SER A 602 1.83 -7.21 31.75
C SER A 602 1.33 -5.82 31.31
N SER A 603 0.69 -5.70 30.15
CA SER A 603 0.21 -4.43 29.60
C SER A 603 -1.14 -4.00 30.16
N ALA A 604 -1.97 -4.92 30.67
CA ALA A 604 -3.27 -4.61 31.25
C ALA A 604 -3.18 -3.58 32.39
N GLY A 605 -2.23 -3.78 33.32
CA GLY A 605 -1.99 -2.85 34.44
C GLY A 605 -1.55 -1.46 33.98
N ARG A 606 -0.71 -1.38 32.94
CA ARG A 606 -0.25 -0.10 32.36
C ARG A 606 -1.39 0.66 31.68
N ILE A 607 -2.25 -0.01 30.94
CA ILE A 607 -3.43 0.59 30.31
C ILE A 607 -4.41 1.08 31.37
N ARG A 608 -4.69 0.29 32.41
CA ARG A 608 -5.53 0.71 33.53
C ARG A 608 -5.00 1.96 34.22
N PHE A 609 -3.69 1.99 34.49
CA PHE A 609 -3.04 3.16 35.07
C PHE A 609 -3.23 4.38 34.17
N LEU A 610 -2.97 4.25 32.87
CA LEU A 610 -3.16 5.31 31.88
C LEU A 610 -4.59 5.86 31.90
N LEU A 611 -5.59 4.99 31.89
CA LEU A 611 -7.02 5.35 31.94
C LEU A 611 -7.40 6.09 33.22
N GLY A 612 -6.71 5.83 34.33
CA GLY A 612 -6.88 6.53 35.60
C GLY A 612 -6.10 7.84 35.72
N THR A 613 -5.25 8.19 34.75
CA THR A 613 -4.45 9.42 34.83
C THR A 613 -5.33 10.67 34.67
N PRO A 614 -5.01 11.79 35.37
CA PRO A 614 -5.76 13.03 35.22
C PRO A 614 -5.83 13.55 33.78
N GLY A 615 -4.77 13.30 32.98
CA GLY A 615 -4.74 13.68 31.57
C GLY A 615 -5.75 12.90 30.73
N MET A 616 -5.87 11.59 30.96
CA MET A 616 -6.84 10.75 30.23
C MET A 616 -8.28 11.02 30.67
N VAL A 617 -8.51 11.24 31.96
CA VAL A 617 -9.82 11.64 32.47
C VAL A 617 -10.25 13.00 31.91
N ALA A 618 -9.32 13.93 31.75
CA ALA A 618 -9.57 15.25 31.18
C ALA A 618 -9.89 15.24 29.67
N LEU A 619 -9.55 14.16 28.94
CA LEU A 619 -9.92 14.02 27.53
C LEU A 619 -11.42 13.73 27.32
N ASP A 620 -12.16 13.48 28.41
CA ASP A 620 -13.59 13.16 28.42
C ASP A 620 -14.02 12.23 27.27
N LEU A 621 -13.36 11.06 27.21
CA LEU A 621 -13.61 10.07 26.17
C LEU A 621 -15.11 9.71 26.13
N ASP A 622 -15.65 9.50 24.93
CA ASP A 622 -17.04 9.07 24.81
C ASP A 622 -17.26 7.66 25.39
N SER A 623 -18.53 7.31 25.65
CA SER A 623 -18.88 6.02 26.26
C SER A 623 -18.44 4.83 25.41
N THR A 624 -18.49 4.97 24.08
CA THR A 624 -18.07 3.95 23.12
C THR A 624 -16.58 3.63 23.26
N LEU A 625 -15.70 4.65 23.20
CA LEU A 625 -14.26 4.46 23.30
C LEU A 625 -13.85 4.01 24.71
N LYS A 626 -14.52 4.53 25.75
CA LYS A 626 -14.36 4.01 27.13
C LYS A 626 -14.70 2.51 27.20
N GLY A 627 -15.79 2.09 26.57
CA GLY A 627 -16.20 0.69 26.48
C GLY A 627 -15.17 -0.18 25.76
N LEU A 628 -14.62 0.28 24.63
CA LEU A 628 -13.55 -0.42 23.91
C LEU A 628 -12.31 -0.57 24.78
N PHE A 629 -11.85 0.48 25.46
CA PHE A 629 -10.70 0.39 26.38
C PHE A 629 -10.95 -0.60 27.53
N GLN A 630 -12.17 -0.69 28.04
CA GLN A 630 -12.53 -1.67 29.08
C GLN A 630 -12.52 -3.11 28.53
N GLN A 631 -13.05 -3.33 27.33
CA GLN A 631 -12.99 -4.63 26.65
C GLN A 631 -11.54 -5.04 26.41
N VAL A 632 -10.70 -4.10 25.98
CA VAL A 632 -9.27 -4.29 25.80
C VAL A 632 -8.60 -4.79 27.07
N VAL A 633 -8.82 -4.09 28.19
CA VAL A 633 -8.27 -4.49 29.48
C VAL A 633 -8.79 -5.87 29.88
N HIS A 634 -10.09 -6.13 29.71
CA HIS A 634 -10.70 -7.41 30.03
C HIS A 634 -10.10 -8.57 29.22
N CYS A 635 -9.86 -8.37 27.92
CA CYS A 635 -9.19 -9.37 27.07
C CYS A 635 -7.76 -9.64 27.55
N LEU A 636 -6.99 -8.59 27.86
CA LEU A 636 -5.59 -8.72 28.29
C LEU A 636 -5.46 -9.42 29.65
N GLU A 637 -6.44 -9.28 30.54
CA GLU A 637 -6.46 -9.95 31.85
C GLU A 637 -6.86 -11.42 31.77
N ASN A 638 -7.65 -11.79 30.77
CA ASN A 638 -8.13 -13.15 30.55
C ASN A 638 -7.36 -13.90 29.45
N ILE A 639 -6.16 -13.43 29.10
CA ILE A 639 -5.29 -14.15 28.17
C ILE A 639 -5.03 -15.56 28.74
N PRO A 640 -5.27 -16.63 27.96
CA PRO A 640 -4.96 -17.99 28.39
C PRO A 640 -3.50 -18.09 28.80
N LYS A 641 -3.25 -18.47 30.05
CA LYS A 641 -1.88 -18.76 30.49
C LYS A 641 -1.41 -19.99 29.69
N PRO A 642 -0.23 -19.93 29.04
CA PRO A 642 0.27 -21.07 28.28
C PRO A 642 0.35 -22.30 29.20
N GLN A 643 -0.42 -23.35 28.89
CA GLN A 643 -0.35 -24.61 29.62
C GLN A 643 1.00 -25.28 29.32
N GLY A 644 1.88 -25.30 30.31
CA GLY A 644 3.18 -25.96 30.23
C GLY A 644 4.02 -25.70 31.48
N GLU A 645 4.11 -26.69 32.37
CA GLU A 645 4.79 -26.65 33.67
C GLU A 645 6.32 -26.41 33.61
N ASN A 646 6.90 -26.10 32.44
CA ASN A 646 8.34 -25.88 32.26
C ASN A 646 8.74 -24.49 31.73
N ILE A 647 7.81 -23.53 31.60
CA ILE A 647 8.12 -22.17 31.13
C ILE A 647 8.36 -21.20 32.32
N SER A 648 8.09 -21.65 33.55
CA SER A 648 7.99 -20.82 34.76
C SER A 648 9.30 -20.32 35.38
N ALA A 649 10.48 -20.59 34.80
CA ALA A 649 11.75 -20.14 35.39
C ALA A 649 12.50 -19.06 34.59
N VAL A 650 12.21 -18.85 33.30
CA VAL A 650 13.03 -17.95 32.45
C VAL A 650 12.34 -16.60 32.15
N THR A 651 11.01 -16.54 32.15
CA THR A 651 10.28 -15.33 31.74
C THR A 651 10.02 -14.33 32.88
N CYS A 652 10.10 -14.74 34.15
CA CYS A 652 9.84 -13.81 35.27
C CYS A 652 11.05 -12.89 35.57
N ASP A 653 12.28 -13.39 35.49
CA ASP A 653 13.48 -12.63 35.90
C ASP A 653 13.92 -11.54 34.91
N LEU A 654 13.55 -11.66 33.62
CA LEU A 654 13.87 -10.65 32.60
C LEU A 654 12.92 -9.43 32.65
N SER A 655 11.73 -9.57 33.26
CA SER A 655 10.80 -8.44 33.39
C SER A 655 11.17 -7.47 34.51
N VAL A 656 11.86 -7.97 35.54
CA VAL A 656 12.23 -7.18 36.74
C VAL A 656 13.60 -6.51 36.57
N SER A 657 14.49 -7.06 35.75
CA SER A 657 15.86 -6.55 35.58
C SER A 657 16.00 -5.44 34.53
N VAL A 658 14.96 -5.15 33.73
CA VAL A 658 14.99 -4.14 32.65
C VAL A 658 14.44 -2.76 33.11
N PHE A 659 13.98 -2.65 34.36
CA PHE A 659 13.48 -1.38 34.93
C PHE A 659 14.14 -1.04 36.26
N ASN A 660 15.46 -0.88 36.24
CA ASN A 660 16.21 -0.01 37.17
C ASN A 660 17.16 0.89 36.40
#